data_AF-A0A7S2DIU3-F1
#
_entry.id   AF-A0A7S2DIU3-F1
#
_cell.length_a   1.000
_cell.length_b   1.000
_cell.length_c   1.000
_cell.angle_alpha   90.00
_cell.angle_beta   90.00
_cell.angle_gamma   90.00
#
_symmetry.space_group_name_H-M   'P 1'
#
loop_
_entity.id
_entity.type
_entity.pdbx_description
1 polymer ?
#
loop_
_entity_poly.entity_id
_entity_poly.type
_entity_poly.pdbx_seq_one_letter_code
_entity_poly.pdbx_strand_id
1 'polypeptide(L)'
;KRVANAIQAERPLFVFKHTGGCADLVTVMLDQVKNVQRQYAHQTKEVQRQGMVNQKSRPRLETLMSVNLPFPIKEAEDPNWVVRIPATGPARVEFTGLVGNIESGSQVELMTNINAIFVNFPSNSNSSSRLVIDPFVQRGAELQDLISKTMCSVEDGRNKELNGEFADTNRLKLAWEMHGALTLAADKQEKIATYLQAAILTLSFATLAIAQLRSNITFFLGWIPGIENIITLPYPDVVASILNDPGSGDSNQTAVITVEGDLECSEDPDSLQCQLTYYSSIIIPLLVTALLTFKGRFDPDAQVVELRASAARIETEIYKFRTRTGPYGRDALASADRSEVAEDDDGEPIVKVGLEARERFRNHITEIKDGLQKSIVTEHSMPRPVQGGDHKTKLKSEFNLAQKLAGRYMPGHTGVDNDEEGAPEVDMKEAKKMAKEAAKAQIAAQAAMRGELPPGKIMTMVNGILKRGTAVAPTATRADNDDDEKGSGSDSGFGPMSAEDYVKFRTLPKLVGFSQTSPKQARQLAIFEIGAIGLSTCSSLLGAFDKVQPVPLIVQIGSTLAAWDAYRQTKVALKLTNSAVGKLERLVIWWQSLSMIEKRRPDKKEKLVRVTEDVVSAAVPELAIRKQMDSREGDDER
;
A
#
# COMPACT_ATOMS: atom_id res chain seq x y z
N LYS A 1 -5.91 -39.88 -35.52
CA LYS A 1 -4.57 -39.96 -36.17
C LYS A 1 -4.11 -38.63 -36.76
N ARG A 2 -4.80 -38.01 -37.73
CA ARG A 2 -4.37 -36.72 -38.32
C ARG A 2 -4.37 -35.54 -37.34
N VAL A 3 -5.37 -35.45 -36.45
CA VAL A 3 -5.38 -34.48 -35.32
C VAL A 3 -4.18 -34.69 -34.38
N ALA A 4 -3.80 -35.94 -34.11
CA ALA A 4 -2.64 -36.26 -33.29
C ALA A 4 -1.31 -35.84 -33.96
N ASN A 5 -1.20 -36.00 -35.28
CA ASN A 5 -0.04 -35.52 -36.05
C ASN A 5 0.04 -33.99 -36.14
N ALA A 6 -1.10 -33.29 -36.19
CA ALA A 6 -1.15 -31.83 -36.20
C ALA A 6 -0.81 -31.24 -34.83
N ILE A 7 -1.24 -31.89 -33.74
CA ILE A 7 -0.84 -31.57 -32.36
C ILE A 7 0.67 -31.79 -32.17
N GLN A 8 1.24 -32.86 -32.72
CA GLN A 8 2.69 -33.10 -32.68
C GLN A 8 3.53 -32.11 -33.51
N ALA A 9 2.91 -31.40 -34.45
CA ALA A 9 3.59 -30.44 -35.34
C ALA A 9 3.41 -28.97 -34.90
N GLU A 10 2.85 -28.72 -33.71
CA GLU A 10 2.59 -27.39 -33.13
C GLU A 10 1.82 -26.43 -34.07
N ARG A 11 0.91 -26.96 -34.90
CA ARG A 11 0.09 -26.13 -35.81
C ARG A 11 -1.21 -25.69 -35.12
N PRO A 12 -1.70 -24.45 -35.34
CA PRO A 12 -3.02 -24.03 -34.87
C PRO A 12 -4.11 -24.92 -35.46
N LEU A 13 -4.99 -25.43 -34.60
CA LEU A 13 -6.02 -26.40 -34.95
C LEU A 13 -7.39 -25.76 -34.78
N PHE A 14 -8.03 -25.41 -35.89
CA PHE A 14 -9.40 -24.91 -35.90
C PHE A 14 -10.37 -26.10 -35.92
N VAL A 15 -11.21 -26.20 -34.90
CA VAL A 15 -12.26 -27.22 -34.82
C VAL A 15 -13.60 -26.53 -35.01
N PHE A 16 -14.17 -26.66 -36.21
CA PHE A 16 -15.55 -26.28 -36.44
C PHE A 16 -16.44 -27.34 -35.78
N LYS A 17 -17.04 -26.98 -34.64
CA LYS A 17 -18.02 -27.85 -33.98
C LYS A 17 -19.38 -27.56 -34.61
N HIS A 18 -19.87 -28.49 -35.43
CA HIS A 18 -21.24 -28.43 -35.92
C HIS A 18 -22.18 -28.74 -34.75
N THR A 19 -22.72 -27.72 -34.10
CA THR A 19 -23.66 -27.86 -32.97
C THR A 19 -25.12 -28.00 -33.38
N GLY A 20 -25.44 -27.90 -34.68
CA GLY A 20 -26.73 -28.33 -35.20
C GLY A 20 -26.83 -29.85 -35.12
N GLY A 21 -27.70 -30.38 -34.27
CA GLY A 21 -28.07 -31.79 -34.31
C GLY A 21 -28.54 -32.18 -35.71
N CYS A 22 -28.36 -33.44 -36.11
CA CYS A 22 -28.76 -33.98 -37.42
C CYS A 22 -30.23 -33.70 -37.83
N ALA A 23 -31.06 -33.19 -36.92
CA ALA A 23 -32.43 -32.79 -37.16
C ALA A 23 -32.57 -31.68 -38.22
N ASP A 24 -31.70 -30.65 -38.26
CA ASP A 24 -31.89 -29.53 -39.21
C ASP A 24 -31.56 -29.93 -40.66
N LEU A 25 -30.51 -30.71 -40.87
CA LEU A 25 -30.18 -31.22 -42.20
C LEU A 25 -31.27 -32.18 -42.71
N VAL A 26 -31.79 -33.06 -41.85
CA VAL A 26 -32.90 -33.96 -42.20
C VAL A 26 -34.16 -33.15 -42.54
N THR A 27 -34.42 -32.04 -41.85
CA THR A 27 -35.59 -31.19 -42.12
C THR A 27 -35.46 -30.45 -43.45
N VAL A 28 -34.28 -29.90 -43.74
CA VAL A 28 -33.98 -29.26 -45.04
C VAL A 28 -34.02 -30.28 -46.18
N MET A 29 -33.48 -31.48 -45.98
CA MET A 29 -33.54 -32.56 -46.96
C MET A 29 -34.97 -33.05 -47.19
N LEU A 30 -35.77 -33.18 -46.13
CA LEU A 30 -37.19 -33.52 -46.23
C LEU A 30 -37.98 -32.45 -46.98
N ASP A 31 -37.65 -31.18 -46.81
CA ASP A 31 -38.35 -30.09 -47.49
C ASP A 31 -37.99 -30.01 -48.99
N GLN A 32 -36.72 -30.26 -49.32
CA GLN A 32 -36.25 -30.44 -50.70
C GLN A 32 -36.93 -31.63 -51.39
N VAL A 33 -37.03 -32.77 -50.71
CA VAL A 33 -37.75 -33.97 -51.21
C VAL A 33 -39.24 -33.67 -51.42
N LYS A 34 -39.89 -32.96 -50.48
CA LYS A 34 -41.29 -32.52 -50.62
C LYS A 34 -41.47 -31.58 -51.81
N ASN A 35 -40.53 -30.68 -52.07
CA ASN A 35 -40.60 -29.78 -53.21
C ASN A 35 -40.45 -30.50 -54.56
N VAL A 36 -39.54 -31.47 -54.66
CA VAL A 36 -39.43 -32.33 -55.87
C VAL A 36 -40.69 -33.16 -56.07
N GLN A 37 -41.29 -33.70 -54.99
CA GLN A 37 -42.56 -34.41 -55.07
C GLN A 37 -43.72 -33.51 -55.52
N ARG A 38 -43.78 -32.26 -55.04
CA ARG A 38 -44.78 -31.27 -55.48
C ARG A 38 -44.62 -30.93 -56.96
N GLN A 39 -43.38 -30.73 -57.43
CA GLN A 39 -43.10 -30.50 -58.84
C GLN A 39 -43.53 -31.70 -59.71
N TYR A 40 -43.24 -32.92 -59.27
CA TYR A 40 -43.68 -34.12 -59.97
C TYR A 40 -45.21 -34.23 -60.05
N ALA A 41 -45.90 -33.94 -58.95
CA ALA A 41 -47.36 -33.93 -58.91
C ALA A 41 -47.94 -32.86 -59.86
N HIS A 42 -47.30 -31.69 -59.97
CA HIS A 42 -47.70 -30.64 -60.91
C HIS A 42 -47.52 -31.07 -62.36
N GLN A 43 -46.34 -31.59 -62.72
CA GLN A 43 -46.07 -32.08 -64.08
C GLN A 43 -47.02 -33.22 -64.47
N THR A 44 -47.33 -34.12 -63.53
CA THR A 44 -48.27 -35.22 -63.77
C THR A 44 -49.69 -34.71 -64.04
N LYS A 45 -50.14 -33.68 -63.31
CA LYS A 45 -51.44 -33.03 -63.54
C LYS A 45 -51.49 -32.29 -64.87
N GLU A 46 -50.41 -31.64 -65.30
CA GLU A 46 -50.35 -30.98 -66.60
C GLU A 46 -50.39 -31.96 -67.76
N VAL A 47 -49.65 -33.08 -67.67
CA VAL A 47 -49.69 -34.14 -68.69
C VAL A 47 -51.08 -34.78 -68.79
N GLN A 48 -51.80 -34.91 -67.65
CA GLN A 48 -53.20 -35.35 -67.66
C GLN A 48 -54.14 -34.33 -68.31
N ARG A 49 -53.94 -33.03 -68.06
CA ARG A 49 -54.75 -31.96 -68.68
C ARG A 49 -54.53 -31.86 -70.19
N GLN A 50 -53.34 -32.19 -70.68
CA GLN A 50 -52.99 -32.14 -72.10
C GLN A 50 -53.46 -33.37 -72.89
N GLY A 51 -54.17 -34.33 -72.27
CA GLY A 51 -54.78 -35.47 -72.97
C GLY A 51 -53.79 -36.44 -73.62
N MET A 52 -52.50 -36.37 -73.29
CA MET A 52 -51.49 -37.25 -73.85
C MET A 52 -51.49 -38.59 -73.11
N VAL A 53 -52.08 -39.63 -73.74
CA VAL A 53 -52.28 -40.98 -73.16
C VAL A 53 -51.03 -41.88 -73.29
N ASN A 54 -49.95 -41.43 -73.91
CA ASN A 54 -48.73 -42.23 -74.03
C ASN A 54 -47.92 -42.24 -72.71
N GLN A 55 -48.17 -43.25 -71.88
CA GLN A 55 -47.54 -43.47 -70.57
C GLN A 55 -46.00 -43.59 -70.61
N LYS A 56 -45.38 -43.85 -71.77
CA LYS A 56 -43.93 -44.10 -71.89
C LYS A 56 -43.04 -42.86 -71.75
N SER A 57 -43.58 -41.64 -71.78
CA SER A 57 -42.78 -40.41 -71.70
C SER A 57 -42.83 -39.70 -70.34
N ARG A 58 -43.48 -40.28 -69.32
CA ARG A 58 -43.46 -39.69 -67.97
C ARG A 58 -42.08 -39.90 -67.34
N PRO A 59 -41.36 -38.83 -66.93
CA PRO A 59 -40.14 -39.00 -66.16
C PRO A 59 -40.50 -39.76 -64.87
N ARG A 60 -39.71 -40.76 -64.49
CA ARG A 60 -39.92 -41.43 -63.20
C ARG A 60 -39.54 -40.45 -62.09
N LEU A 61 -40.26 -40.49 -60.98
CA LEU A 61 -39.94 -39.65 -59.81
C LEU A 61 -38.48 -39.84 -59.37
N GLU A 62 -37.97 -41.05 -59.49
CA GLU A 62 -36.56 -41.42 -59.26
C GLU A 62 -35.59 -40.60 -60.12
N THR A 63 -35.92 -40.38 -61.39
CA THR A 63 -35.08 -39.60 -62.32
C THR A 63 -35.12 -38.11 -61.98
N LEU A 64 -36.28 -37.59 -61.58
CA LEU A 64 -36.41 -36.19 -61.11
C LEU A 64 -35.70 -35.97 -59.77
N MET A 65 -35.74 -36.95 -58.87
CA MET A 65 -34.99 -36.90 -57.61
C MET A 65 -33.49 -36.96 -57.85
N SER A 66 -33.00 -37.80 -58.78
CA SER A 66 -31.57 -37.88 -59.09
C SER A 66 -31.03 -36.63 -59.81
N VAL A 67 -31.88 -35.91 -60.53
CA VAL A 67 -31.47 -34.68 -61.24
C VAL A 67 -31.52 -33.46 -60.32
N ASN A 68 -32.50 -33.39 -59.41
CA ASN A 68 -32.73 -32.19 -58.59
C ASN A 68 -32.18 -32.26 -57.17
N LEU A 69 -31.81 -33.44 -56.65
CA LEU A 69 -31.13 -33.54 -55.36
C LEU A 69 -29.61 -33.49 -55.59
N PRO A 70 -28.86 -32.65 -54.85
CA PRO A 70 -27.47 -32.33 -55.18
C PRO A 70 -26.43 -33.41 -54.81
N PHE A 71 -26.84 -34.66 -54.53
CA PHE A 71 -25.90 -35.72 -54.10
C PHE A 71 -26.22 -37.10 -54.71
N PRO A 72 -25.23 -37.86 -55.20
CA PRO A 72 -25.38 -39.28 -55.46
C PRO A 72 -25.47 -40.02 -54.11
N ILE A 73 -26.59 -40.73 -53.89
CA ILE A 73 -26.95 -41.39 -52.62
C ILE A 73 -25.91 -42.46 -52.16
N LYS A 74 -24.94 -42.83 -53.00
CA LYS A 74 -24.00 -43.93 -52.73
C LYS A 74 -22.58 -43.53 -52.32
N GLU A 75 -22.20 -42.24 -52.27
CA GLU A 75 -20.80 -41.82 -52.06
C GLU A 75 -20.59 -40.72 -51.02
N ALA A 76 -21.52 -40.53 -50.08
CA ALA A 76 -21.37 -39.54 -49.01
C ALA A 76 -20.50 -40.06 -47.85
N GLU A 77 -19.17 -40.07 -48.03
CA GLU A 77 -18.23 -39.96 -46.91
C GLU A 77 -17.93 -38.47 -46.66
N ASP A 78 -17.87 -38.08 -45.38
CA ASP A 78 -17.92 -36.71 -44.83
C ASP A 78 -17.25 -35.57 -45.65
N PRO A 79 -17.86 -34.36 -45.73
CA PRO A 79 -17.21 -33.19 -46.30
C PRO A 79 -16.02 -32.75 -45.44
N ASN A 80 -14.82 -32.79 -46.01
CA ASN A 80 -13.57 -32.42 -45.33
C ASN A 80 -13.17 -30.96 -45.60
N TRP A 81 -12.71 -30.28 -44.55
CA TRP A 81 -12.08 -28.96 -44.62
C TRP A 81 -10.55 -29.14 -44.54
N VAL A 82 -9.78 -28.62 -45.51
CA VAL A 82 -8.32 -28.68 -45.48
C VAL A 82 -7.73 -27.29 -45.74
N VAL A 83 -7.15 -26.69 -44.70
CA VAL A 83 -6.36 -25.45 -44.84
C VAL A 83 -4.97 -25.84 -45.36
N ARG A 84 -4.61 -25.36 -46.57
CA ARG A 84 -3.26 -25.52 -47.11
C ARG A 84 -2.49 -24.21 -46.93
N ILE A 85 -1.39 -24.28 -46.19
CA ILE A 85 -0.42 -23.18 -46.10
C ILE A 85 0.69 -23.48 -47.12
N PRO A 86 0.82 -22.73 -48.23
CA PRO A 86 1.88 -22.93 -49.20
C PRO A 86 3.25 -22.53 -48.60
N ALA A 87 4.34 -23.13 -49.10
CA ALA A 87 5.69 -22.86 -48.59
C ALA A 87 6.14 -21.39 -48.76
N THR A 88 5.55 -20.67 -49.72
CA THR A 88 5.67 -19.22 -49.90
C THR A 88 4.34 -18.67 -50.40
N GLY A 89 3.76 -17.70 -49.69
CA GLY A 89 2.47 -17.04 -50.00
C GLY A 89 1.47 -17.07 -48.83
N PRO A 90 0.41 -16.23 -48.87
CA PRO A 90 -0.61 -16.19 -47.81
C PRO A 90 -1.40 -17.51 -47.75
N ALA A 91 -1.77 -17.93 -46.54
CA ALA A 91 -2.57 -19.13 -46.31
C ALA A 91 -3.91 -19.04 -47.07
N ARG A 92 -4.28 -20.11 -47.78
CA ARG A 92 -5.56 -20.21 -48.51
C ARG A 92 -6.34 -21.41 -48.00
N VAL A 93 -7.63 -21.20 -47.72
CA VAL A 93 -8.56 -22.28 -47.42
C VAL A 93 -9.18 -22.76 -48.73
N GLU A 94 -8.90 -24.01 -49.13
CA GLU A 94 -9.50 -24.62 -50.32
C GLU A 94 -10.54 -25.66 -49.90
N PHE A 95 -11.69 -25.64 -50.57
CA PHE A 95 -12.70 -26.67 -50.43
C PHE A 95 -12.35 -27.85 -51.32
N THR A 96 -12.18 -29.04 -50.74
CA THR A 96 -12.11 -30.29 -51.50
C THR A 96 -13.33 -31.12 -51.16
N GLY A 97 -14.47 -30.76 -51.76
CA GLY A 97 -15.73 -31.48 -51.64
C GLY A 97 -16.80 -30.87 -52.54
N LEU A 98 -17.72 -31.71 -53.05
CA LEU A 98 -18.90 -31.28 -53.81
C LEU A 98 -19.91 -30.65 -52.83
N VAL A 99 -19.85 -29.33 -52.66
CA VAL A 99 -20.88 -28.59 -51.94
C VAL A 99 -22.01 -28.28 -52.90
N GLY A 100 -23.20 -28.83 -52.63
CA GLY A 100 -24.41 -28.57 -53.41
C GLY A 100 -24.73 -27.07 -53.45
N ASN A 101 -25.21 -26.61 -54.61
CA ASN A 101 -25.59 -25.23 -54.94
C ASN A 101 -26.33 -24.53 -53.78
N ILE A 102 -25.59 -23.80 -52.97
CA ILE A 102 -26.07 -22.61 -52.28
C ILE A 102 -25.75 -21.45 -53.22
N GLU A 103 -26.68 -20.51 -53.40
CA GLU A 103 -26.54 -19.38 -54.32
C GLU A 103 -25.14 -18.76 -54.23
N SER A 104 -24.46 -18.73 -55.37
CA SER A 104 -23.02 -18.46 -55.53
C SER A 104 -22.58 -17.12 -54.96
N GLY A 105 -23.50 -16.18 -54.69
CA GLY A 105 -23.19 -14.90 -54.04
C GLY A 105 -22.79 -15.04 -52.56
N SER A 106 -23.57 -15.78 -51.76
CA SER A 106 -23.37 -15.82 -50.29
C SER A 106 -22.15 -16.65 -49.88
N GLN A 107 -21.84 -17.71 -50.61
CA GLN A 107 -20.64 -18.52 -50.37
C GLN A 107 -19.36 -17.77 -50.74
N VAL A 108 -19.38 -17.01 -51.85
CA VAL A 108 -18.23 -16.21 -52.25
C VAL A 108 -17.98 -15.12 -51.22
N GLU A 109 -19.01 -14.42 -50.75
CA GLU A 109 -18.88 -13.38 -49.73
C GLU A 109 -18.39 -13.93 -48.37
N LEU A 110 -18.93 -15.07 -47.93
CA LEU A 110 -18.46 -15.77 -46.73
C LEU A 110 -16.98 -16.18 -46.87
N MET A 111 -16.60 -16.75 -48.02
CA MET A 111 -15.22 -17.17 -48.28
C MET A 111 -14.26 -16.00 -48.46
N THR A 112 -14.72 -14.88 -49.01
CA THR A 112 -13.95 -13.64 -49.08
C THR A 112 -13.73 -13.06 -47.69
N ASN A 113 -14.75 -13.05 -46.83
CA ASN A 113 -14.64 -12.59 -45.45
C ASN A 113 -13.74 -13.50 -44.61
N ILE A 114 -13.88 -14.83 -44.73
CA ILE A 114 -13.02 -15.80 -44.05
C ILE A 114 -11.56 -15.66 -44.54
N ASN A 115 -11.32 -15.56 -45.85
CA ASN A 115 -9.96 -15.39 -46.37
C ASN A 115 -9.35 -14.03 -45.97
N ALA A 116 -10.14 -12.95 -45.91
CA ALA A 116 -9.67 -11.66 -45.40
C ALA A 116 -9.25 -11.73 -43.92
N ILE A 117 -9.97 -12.52 -43.12
CA ILE A 117 -9.61 -12.80 -41.72
C ILE A 117 -8.29 -13.59 -41.63
N PHE A 118 -8.08 -14.58 -42.51
CA PHE A 118 -6.84 -15.37 -42.53
C PHE A 118 -5.61 -14.60 -43.06
N VAL A 119 -5.80 -13.67 -43.99
CA VAL A 119 -4.69 -12.83 -44.52
C VAL A 119 -4.18 -11.85 -43.46
N ASN A 120 -5.05 -11.41 -42.54
CA ASN A 120 -4.68 -10.51 -41.45
C ASN A 120 -4.32 -11.24 -40.15
N PHE A 121 -4.19 -12.57 -40.18
CA PHE A 121 -3.86 -13.36 -38.99
C PHE A 121 -2.36 -13.22 -38.65
N PRO A 122 -1.98 -12.82 -37.43
CA PRO A 122 -0.58 -12.63 -37.07
C PRO A 122 0.19 -13.95 -37.12
N SER A 123 1.42 -13.91 -37.66
CA SER A 123 2.30 -15.08 -37.89
C SER A 123 2.71 -15.82 -36.62
N ASN A 124 2.34 -15.32 -35.44
CA ASN A 124 2.86 -15.72 -34.14
C ASN A 124 1.87 -16.56 -33.31
N SER A 125 0.72 -16.97 -33.89
CA SER A 125 -0.31 -17.72 -33.16
C SER A 125 0.15 -19.15 -32.81
N ASN A 126 0.17 -19.50 -31.53
CA ASN A 126 0.51 -20.84 -31.04
C ASN A 126 -0.66 -21.84 -31.25
N SER A 127 -0.33 -23.12 -31.41
CA SER A 127 -1.22 -24.30 -31.39
C SER A 127 -2.22 -24.40 -30.23
N SER A 128 -2.01 -23.66 -29.14
CA SER A 128 -2.88 -23.65 -27.95
C SER A 128 -4.12 -22.75 -28.05
N SER A 129 -4.15 -21.80 -29.00
CA SER A 129 -5.29 -20.90 -29.18
C SER A 129 -6.40 -21.62 -29.96
N ARG A 130 -7.46 -22.03 -29.26
CA ARG A 130 -8.66 -22.64 -29.88
C ARG A 130 -9.77 -21.62 -29.97
N LEU A 131 -10.08 -21.18 -31.19
CA LEU A 131 -11.27 -20.39 -31.49
C LEU A 131 -12.36 -21.33 -32.02
N VAL A 132 -13.43 -21.52 -31.24
CA VAL A 132 -14.61 -22.28 -31.67
C VAL A 132 -15.64 -21.27 -32.15
N ILE A 133 -15.81 -21.18 -33.47
CA ILE A 133 -16.81 -20.32 -34.10
C ILE A 133 -17.99 -21.21 -34.50
N ASP A 134 -19.20 -20.85 -34.07
CA ASP A 134 -20.42 -21.42 -34.63
C ASP A 134 -20.93 -20.46 -35.72
N PRO A 135 -20.71 -20.76 -37.03
CA PRO A 135 -21.01 -19.85 -38.13
C PRO A 135 -22.52 -19.62 -38.35
N PHE A 136 -23.38 -20.40 -37.68
CA PHE A 136 -24.82 -20.26 -37.80
C PHE A 136 -25.44 -19.45 -36.66
N VAL A 137 -24.80 -19.44 -35.50
CA VAL A 137 -25.24 -18.68 -34.33
C VAL A 137 -24.63 -17.27 -34.31
N GLN A 138 -23.36 -17.14 -34.67
CA GLN A 138 -22.61 -15.88 -34.55
C GLN A 138 -22.48 -15.23 -35.94
N ARG A 139 -23.13 -14.08 -36.16
CA ARG A 139 -23.07 -13.31 -37.41
C ARG A 139 -22.78 -11.84 -37.15
N GLY A 140 -22.18 -11.16 -38.12
CA GLY A 140 -22.01 -9.70 -38.11
C GLY A 140 -21.12 -9.19 -36.97
N ALA A 141 -21.61 -8.18 -36.24
CA ALA A 141 -20.88 -7.46 -35.20
C ALA A 141 -20.47 -8.37 -34.02
N GLU A 142 -21.28 -9.37 -33.65
CA GLU A 142 -20.95 -10.32 -32.58
C GLU A 142 -19.75 -11.20 -32.94
N LEU A 143 -19.66 -11.63 -34.20
CA LEU A 143 -18.51 -12.38 -34.69
C LEU A 143 -17.29 -11.47 -34.77
N GLN A 144 -17.45 -10.23 -35.20
CA GLN A 144 -16.37 -9.24 -35.19
C GLN A 144 -15.91 -8.88 -33.77
N ASP A 145 -16.80 -8.81 -32.79
CA ASP A 145 -16.47 -8.54 -31.38
C ASP A 145 -15.85 -9.77 -30.70
N LEU A 146 -16.34 -10.98 -30.99
CA LEU A 146 -15.73 -12.21 -30.50
C LEU A 146 -14.32 -12.39 -31.10
N ILE A 147 -14.17 -12.12 -32.40
CA ILE A 147 -12.88 -12.15 -33.10
C ILE A 147 -11.99 -11.01 -32.59
N SER A 148 -12.51 -9.80 -32.36
CA SER A 148 -11.73 -8.70 -31.77
C SER A 148 -11.31 -9.02 -30.35
N LYS A 149 -12.19 -9.54 -29.50
CA LYS A 149 -11.86 -10.01 -28.14
C LYS A 149 -10.84 -11.12 -28.15
N THR A 150 -10.94 -12.08 -29.07
CA THR A 150 -9.95 -13.17 -29.16
C THR A 150 -8.64 -12.75 -29.81
N MET A 151 -8.65 -11.88 -30.83
CA MET A 151 -7.45 -11.32 -31.48
C MET A 151 -6.73 -10.33 -30.57
N CYS A 152 -7.47 -9.43 -29.88
CA CYS A 152 -6.92 -8.63 -28.79
C CYS A 152 -6.36 -9.55 -27.71
N SER A 153 -7.05 -10.62 -27.30
CA SER A 153 -6.53 -11.56 -26.29
C SER A 153 -5.33 -12.42 -26.72
N VAL A 154 -4.91 -12.43 -27.99
CA VAL A 154 -3.77 -13.25 -28.44
C VAL A 154 -2.47 -12.45 -28.46
N GLU A 155 -2.49 -11.15 -28.77
CA GLU A 155 -1.34 -10.27 -28.50
C GLU A 155 -1.34 -9.76 -27.04
N ASP A 156 -2.53 -9.52 -26.47
CA ASP A 156 -2.73 -9.25 -25.04
C ASP A 156 -2.98 -10.52 -24.21
N GLY A 157 -2.64 -11.71 -24.72
CA GLY A 157 -2.60 -12.95 -23.94
C GLY A 157 -1.54 -12.94 -22.83
N ARG A 158 -0.73 -11.87 -22.80
CA ARG A 158 0.16 -11.47 -21.69
C ARG A 158 -0.40 -10.34 -20.82
N ASN A 159 -1.58 -9.80 -21.11
CA ASN A 159 -2.26 -8.89 -20.19
C ASN A 159 -2.81 -9.72 -19.04
N LYS A 160 -1.98 -9.80 -18.00
CA LYS A 160 -2.28 -10.27 -16.64
C LYS A 160 -3.53 -9.64 -16.02
N GLU A 161 -4.23 -8.76 -16.74
CA GLU A 161 -5.41 -8.01 -16.31
C GLU A 161 -6.72 -8.79 -16.45
N LEU A 162 -6.78 -9.82 -17.32
CA LEU A 162 -7.98 -10.66 -17.51
C LEU A 162 -8.16 -11.71 -16.41
N ASN A 163 -7.05 -12.21 -15.83
CA ASN A 163 -7.10 -13.04 -14.62
C ASN A 163 -7.29 -12.14 -13.41
N GLY A 164 -8.55 -11.83 -13.10
CA GLY A 164 -8.86 -10.75 -12.16
C GLY A 164 -8.11 -10.80 -10.82
N GLU A 165 -8.02 -11.97 -10.19
CA GLU A 165 -7.28 -12.12 -8.93
C GLU A 165 -5.77 -11.94 -9.11
N PHE A 166 -5.20 -12.42 -10.21
CA PHE A 166 -3.78 -12.22 -10.51
C PHE A 166 -3.44 -10.76 -10.85
N ALA A 167 -4.37 -10.04 -11.48
CA ALA A 167 -4.25 -8.61 -11.73
C ALA A 167 -4.23 -7.83 -10.39
N ASP A 168 -5.15 -8.17 -9.49
CA ASP A 168 -5.28 -7.53 -8.18
C ASP A 168 -4.02 -7.74 -7.33
N THR A 169 -3.51 -8.97 -7.27
CA THR A 169 -2.29 -9.29 -6.54
C THR A 169 -1.07 -8.56 -7.09
N ASN A 170 -0.93 -8.43 -8.42
CA ASN A 170 0.18 -7.67 -9.03
C ASN A 170 0.09 -6.18 -8.72
N ARG A 171 -1.11 -5.58 -8.75
CA ARG A 171 -1.31 -4.16 -8.42
C ARG A 171 -1.05 -3.88 -6.95
N LEU A 172 -1.54 -4.74 -6.05
CA LEU A 172 -1.25 -4.67 -4.62
C LEU A 172 0.25 -4.82 -4.33
N LYS A 173 0.93 -5.72 -5.04
CA LYS A 173 2.38 -5.86 -4.93
C LYS A 173 3.11 -4.58 -5.31
N LEU A 174 2.74 -3.96 -6.44
CA LEU A 174 3.33 -2.69 -6.86
C LEU A 174 3.08 -1.57 -5.83
N ALA A 175 1.86 -1.49 -5.28
CA ALA A 175 1.52 -0.51 -4.25
C ALA A 175 2.33 -0.71 -2.96
N TRP A 176 2.51 -1.96 -2.52
CA TRP A 176 3.37 -2.30 -1.38
C TRP A 176 4.85 -1.99 -1.63
N GLU A 177 5.34 -2.27 -2.83
CA GLU A 177 6.72 -1.90 -3.22
C GLU A 177 6.92 -0.39 -3.18
N MET A 178 5.94 0.39 -3.66
CA MET A 178 5.98 1.85 -3.61
C MET A 178 5.92 2.37 -2.17
N HIS A 179 5.04 1.84 -1.33
CA HIS A 179 4.99 2.15 0.10
C HIS A 179 6.35 1.89 0.78
N GLY A 180 6.96 0.74 0.50
CA GLY A 180 8.28 0.36 1.02
C GLY A 180 9.40 1.30 0.62
N ALA A 181 9.39 1.67 -0.66
CA ALA A 181 10.34 2.60 -1.22
C ALA A 181 10.24 3.96 -0.51
N LEU A 182 9.02 4.46 -0.30
CA LEU A 182 8.78 5.76 0.36
C LEU A 182 9.15 5.76 1.84
N THR A 183 8.84 4.69 2.57
CA THR A 183 9.22 4.57 3.99
C THR A 183 10.74 4.51 4.16
N LEU A 184 11.45 3.79 3.29
CA LEU A 184 12.91 3.76 3.30
C LEU A 184 13.54 5.11 2.95
N ALA A 185 12.97 5.82 1.98
CA ALA A 185 13.39 7.18 1.63
C ALA A 185 13.17 8.15 2.80
N ALA A 186 12.01 8.08 3.46
CA ALA A 186 11.71 8.87 4.65
C ALA A 186 12.70 8.60 5.79
N ASP A 187 13.01 7.33 6.09
CA ASP A 187 13.97 6.97 7.13
C ASP A 187 15.39 7.48 6.83
N LYS A 188 15.78 7.48 5.54
CA LYS A 188 17.07 8.05 5.11
C LYS A 188 17.08 9.56 5.32
N GLN A 189 16.01 10.25 4.92
CA GLN A 189 15.90 11.70 5.10
C GLN A 189 15.82 12.09 6.57
N GLU A 190 15.16 11.30 7.43
CA GLU A 190 15.13 11.58 8.88
C GLU A 190 16.55 11.52 9.49
N LYS A 191 17.37 10.56 9.07
CA LYS A 191 18.76 10.48 9.53
C LYS A 191 19.56 11.70 9.08
N ILE A 192 19.41 12.11 7.83
CA ILE A 192 20.08 13.31 7.29
C ILE A 192 19.64 14.55 8.08
N ALA A 193 18.33 14.73 8.29
CA ALA A 193 17.78 15.83 9.07
C ALA A 193 18.33 15.84 10.51
N THR A 194 18.36 14.68 11.15
CA THR A 194 18.88 14.51 12.52
C THR A 194 20.37 14.84 12.60
N TYR A 195 21.19 14.36 11.65
CA TYR A 195 22.62 14.67 11.61
C TYR A 195 22.88 16.14 11.32
N LEU A 196 22.13 16.75 10.40
CA LEU A 196 22.25 18.16 10.05
C LEU A 196 21.89 19.05 11.25
N GLN A 197 20.78 18.75 11.93
CA GLN A 197 20.39 19.47 13.14
C GLN A 197 21.40 19.30 14.27
N ALA A 198 21.91 18.07 14.48
CA ALA A 198 22.93 17.81 15.48
C ALA A 198 24.23 18.58 15.18
N ALA A 199 24.65 18.65 13.90
CA ALA A 199 25.81 19.42 13.47
C ALA A 199 25.63 20.92 13.71
N ILE A 200 24.46 21.49 13.35
CA ILE A 200 24.13 22.90 13.60
C ILE A 200 24.18 23.20 15.10
N LEU A 201 23.55 22.37 15.94
CA LEU A 201 23.56 22.57 17.39
C LEU A 201 24.96 22.42 17.99
N THR A 202 25.77 21.48 17.50
CA THR A 202 27.13 21.26 18.00
C THR A 202 28.06 22.42 17.61
N LEU A 203 27.96 22.94 16.39
CA LEU A 203 28.77 24.07 15.93
C LEU A 203 28.31 25.39 16.58
N SER A 204 27.01 25.60 16.75
CA SER A 204 26.48 26.71 17.56
C SER A 204 26.94 26.60 19.01
N PHE A 205 27.00 25.38 19.55
CA PHE A 205 27.53 25.14 20.88
C PHE A 205 29.01 25.55 20.95
N ALA A 206 29.83 25.02 20.05
CA ALA A 206 31.25 25.31 19.95
C ALA A 206 31.56 26.80 19.76
N THR A 207 30.76 27.52 18.97
CA THR A 207 30.92 28.96 18.73
C THR A 207 30.89 29.75 20.03
N LEU A 208 29.85 29.57 20.85
CA LEU A 208 29.75 30.29 22.11
C LEU A 208 30.76 29.75 23.12
N ALA A 209 31.04 28.45 23.12
CA ALA A 209 32.04 27.87 24.02
C ALA A 209 33.42 28.51 23.79
N ILE A 210 33.80 28.75 22.53
CA ILE A 210 35.03 29.47 22.18
C ILE A 210 34.95 30.94 22.63
N ALA A 211 33.81 31.61 22.45
CA ALA A 211 33.62 32.98 22.93
C ALA A 211 33.77 33.07 24.47
N GLN A 212 33.21 32.10 25.20
CA GLN A 212 33.31 32.01 26.66
C GLN A 212 34.70 31.58 27.15
N LEU A 213 35.37 30.71 26.40
CA LEU A 213 36.75 30.34 26.68
C LEU A 213 37.65 31.56 26.51
N ARG A 214 37.47 32.34 25.45
CA ARG A 214 38.22 33.58 25.22
C ARG A 214 38.09 34.56 26.39
N SER A 215 36.89 34.74 26.94
CA SER A 215 36.68 35.63 28.09
C SER A 215 37.14 35.06 29.43
N ASN A 216 37.29 33.74 29.56
CA ASN A 216 37.57 33.05 30.83
C ASN A 216 38.75 32.07 30.78
N ILE A 217 39.74 32.28 29.89
CA ILE A 217 40.87 31.35 29.66
C ILE A 217 41.61 31.01 30.97
N THR A 218 41.80 32.01 31.83
CA THR A 218 42.54 31.87 33.10
C THR A 218 41.83 30.95 34.08
N PHE A 219 40.49 30.99 34.14
CA PHE A 219 39.70 30.12 35.00
C PHE A 219 39.74 28.65 34.54
N PHE A 220 39.57 28.40 33.24
CA PHE A 220 39.53 27.04 32.71
C PHE A 220 40.88 26.33 32.79
N LEU A 221 41.98 27.06 32.55
CA LEU A 221 43.33 26.50 32.69
C LEU A 221 43.66 26.13 34.14
N GLY A 222 43.13 26.88 35.12
CA GLY A 222 43.27 26.55 36.55
C GLY A 222 42.50 25.30 36.99
N TRP A 223 41.55 24.79 36.18
CA TRP A 223 40.78 23.60 36.52
C TRP A 223 41.46 22.28 36.08
N ILE A 224 42.52 22.34 35.27
CA ILE A 224 43.27 21.16 34.82
C ILE A 224 44.46 20.93 35.77
N PRO A 225 44.37 19.99 36.72
CA PRO A 225 45.46 19.74 37.66
C PRO A 225 46.72 19.32 36.91
N GLY A 226 47.82 20.02 37.15
CA GLY A 226 49.13 19.77 36.52
C GLY A 226 49.56 20.77 35.44
N ILE A 227 48.67 21.64 34.96
CA ILE A 227 49.05 22.72 34.02
C ILE A 227 49.65 23.94 34.74
N GLU A 228 49.38 24.10 36.05
CA GLU A 228 49.91 25.21 36.86
C GLU A 228 51.44 25.32 36.79
N ASN A 229 52.15 24.19 36.71
CA ASN A 229 53.62 24.15 36.61
C ASN A 229 54.16 24.44 35.20
N ILE A 230 53.30 24.41 34.17
CA ILE A 230 53.71 24.64 32.77
C ILE A 230 53.55 26.12 32.39
N ILE A 231 52.63 26.84 33.04
CA ILE A 231 52.32 28.25 32.71
C ILE A 231 53.04 29.24 33.63
N THR A 232 53.74 28.78 34.68
CA THR A 232 54.78 29.58 35.33
C THR A 232 55.99 29.72 34.38
N LEU A 233 55.82 30.47 33.29
CA LEU A 233 56.92 30.94 32.48
C LEU A 233 57.77 31.88 33.34
N PRO A 234 59.11 31.82 33.20
CA PRO A 234 60.04 32.53 34.04
C PRO A 234 60.15 33.99 33.57
N TYR A 235 59.22 34.85 33.96
CA TYR A 235 59.44 36.30 33.96
C TYR A 235 59.31 36.92 35.38
N PRO A 236 60.01 36.41 36.41
CA PRO A 236 60.09 37.11 37.69
C PRO A 236 60.91 38.43 37.59
N ASP A 237 61.74 38.61 36.56
CA ASP A 237 62.68 39.75 36.50
C ASP A 237 62.04 41.07 36.07
N VAL A 238 60.93 41.07 35.34
CA VAL A 238 60.26 42.31 34.89
C VAL A 238 59.37 42.90 36.00
N VAL A 239 58.80 42.05 36.86
CA VAL A 239 58.03 42.54 38.02
C VAL A 239 58.97 43.05 39.13
N ALA A 240 60.16 42.46 39.26
CA ALA A 240 61.18 42.92 40.20
C ALA A 240 61.83 44.27 39.82
N SER A 241 61.83 44.66 38.53
CA SER A 241 62.35 45.97 38.11
C SER A 241 61.34 47.10 38.32
N ILE A 242 60.03 46.82 38.25
CA ILE A 242 58.96 47.81 38.52
C ILE A 242 58.79 48.05 40.03
N LEU A 243 59.07 47.05 40.87
CA LEU A 243 59.01 47.18 42.34
C LEU A 243 60.27 47.76 42.99
N ASN A 244 61.38 47.90 42.25
CA ASN A 244 62.64 48.43 42.77
C ASN A 244 62.98 49.82 42.23
N ASP A 245 61.98 50.70 42.05
CA ASP A 245 62.24 52.14 41.95
C ASP A 245 62.13 52.80 43.35
N PRO A 246 63.23 52.95 44.10
CA PRO A 246 63.24 53.57 45.44
C PRO A 246 63.15 55.10 45.39
N GLY A 247 62.42 55.66 44.44
CA GLY A 247 62.53 57.07 44.03
C GLY A 247 61.23 57.89 44.09
N SER A 248 60.26 57.57 44.94
CA SER A 248 59.08 58.44 45.09
C SER A 248 58.43 58.25 46.46
N GLY A 249 58.83 59.09 47.40
CA GLY A 249 58.19 59.19 48.71
C GLY A 249 56.94 60.04 48.60
N ASP A 250 55.78 59.40 48.45
CA ASP A 250 54.51 59.94 48.95
C ASP A 250 53.59 58.77 49.34
N SER A 251 53.28 58.74 50.63
CA SER A 251 52.51 57.72 51.32
C SER A 251 51.00 57.80 51.03
N ASN A 252 50.36 56.63 50.93
CA ASN A 252 48.91 56.35 50.96
C ASN A 252 48.12 56.37 49.64
N GLN A 253 48.60 55.66 48.63
CA GLN A 253 47.70 55.06 47.64
C GLN A 253 47.85 53.53 47.65
N THR A 254 46.90 52.86 48.30
CA THR A 254 46.60 51.45 48.02
C THR A 254 46.05 51.37 46.60
N ALA A 255 46.94 51.26 45.62
CA ALA A 255 46.58 50.90 44.25
C ALA A 255 46.03 49.48 44.28
N VAL A 256 44.71 49.36 44.36
CA VAL A 256 44.00 48.16 43.94
C VAL A 256 44.29 48.04 42.45
N ILE A 257 45.24 47.20 42.08
CA ILE A 257 45.49 46.83 40.69
C ILE A 257 44.31 45.95 40.28
N THR A 258 43.19 46.57 39.94
CA THR A 258 42.20 45.96 39.06
C THR A 258 42.89 45.74 37.73
N VAL A 259 43.40 44.53 37.53
CA VAL A 259 43.78 44.02 36.21
C VAL A 259 42.48 43.84 35.43
N GLU A 260 41.91 44.95 34.98
CA GLU A 260 40.92 45.02 33.92
C GLU A 260 41.72 44.97 32.61
N GLY A 261 42.47 43.88 32.45
CA GLY A 261 43.18 43.58 31.24
C GLY A 261 42.17 42.97 30.30
N ASP A 262 41.56 43.79 29.45
CA ASP A 262 41.15 43.31 28.14
C ASP A 262 42.38 42.57 27.59
N LEU A 263 42.27 41.25 27.42
CA LEU A 263 43.23 40.46 26.66
C LEU A 263 43.14 40.91 25.19
N GLU A 264 43.54 42.14 24.93
CA GLU A 264 44.05 42.54 23.64
C GLU A 264 45.27 41.65 23.42
N CYS A 265 45.25 40.83 22.36
CA CYS A 265 46.39 40.04 21.91
C CYS A 265 47.54 40.94 21.40
N SER A 266 47.85 42.02 22.12
CA SER A 266 48.71 43.11 21.68
C SER A 266 50.19 42.78 21.85
N GLU A 267 50.58 41.85 22.72
CA GLU A 267 52.00 41.64 23.02
C GLU A 267 52.68 40.58 22.14
N ASP A 268 51.95 39.64 21.53
CA ASP A 268 52.49 38.71 20.53
C ASP A 268 51.41 38.28 19.50
N PRO A 269 51.27 38.98 18.36
CA PRO A 269 50.30 38.64 17.31
C PRO A 269 50.55 37.25 16.66
N ASP A 270 51.75 36.70 16.87
CA ASP A 270 52.15 35.39 16.35
C ASP A 270 51.84 34.24 17.31
N SER A 271 51.25 34.51 18.48
CA SER A 271 50.82 33.45 19.38
C SER A 271 49.71 32.61 18.71
N LEU A 272 50.01 31.32 18.50
CA LEU A 272 49.12 30.35 17.84
C LEU A 272 47.74 30.27 18.52
N GLN A 273 47.66 30.56 19.81
CA GLN A 273 46.41 30.59 20.57
C GLN A 273 45.50 31.77 20.18
N CYS A 274 46.06 32.97 20.01
CA CYS A 274 45.26 34.12 19.58
C CYS A 274 44.80 33.94 18.12
N GLN A 275 45.67 33.41 17.25
CA GLN A 275 45.30 33.13 15.86
C GLN A 275 44.18 32.07 15.79
N LEU A 276 44.29 30.95 16.51
CA LEU A 276 43.26 29.92 16.51
C LEU A 276 41.90 30.41 17.05
N THR A 277 41.88 31.16 18.14
CA THR A 277 40.63 31.72 18.70
C THR A 277 40.02 32.76 17.77
N TYR A 278 40.82 33.62 17.15
CA TYR A 278 40.37 34.58 16.14
C TYR A 278 39.76 33.88 14.92
N TYR A 279 40.49 32.96 14.27
CA TYR A 279 40.00 32.27 13.08
C TYR A 279 38.79 31.37 13.37
N SER A 280 38.76 30.66 14.50
CA SER A 280 37.61 29.82 14.88
C SER A 280 36.34 30.62 15.14
N SER A 281 36.46 31.83 15.72
CA SER A 281 35.33 32.74 15.94
C SER A 281 34.72 33.27 14.62
N ILE A 282 35.45 33.22 13.52
CA ILE A 282 34.96 33.62 12.19
C ILE A 282 34.47 32.40 11.40
N ILE A 283 35.26 31.31 11.36
CA ILE A 283 35.00 30.13 10.54
C ILE A 283 33.76 29.37 11.02
N ILE A 284 33.59 29.18 12.33
CA ILE A 284 32.50 28.35 12.85
C ILE A 284 31.12 29.01 12.59
N PRO A 285 30.89 30.31 12.86
CA PRO A 285 29.63 30.97 12.48
C PRO A 285 29.34 30.93 10.98
N LEU A 286 30.38 31.07 10.14
CA LEU A 286 30.24 30.93 8.69
C LEU A 286 29.77 29.52 8.30
N LEU A 287 30.34 28.49 8.92
CA LEU A 287 29.89 27.10 8.73
C LEU A 287 28.45 26.88 9.22
N VAL A 288 28.09 27.42 10.38
CA VAL A 288 26.70 27.36 10.90
C VAL A 288 25.73 28.01 9.90
N THR A 289 26.08 29.19 9.38
CA THR A 289 25.26 29.91 8.39
C THR A 289 25.14 29.14 7.09
N ALA A 290 26.22 28.51 6.62
CA ALA A 290 26.19 27.65 5.45
C ALA A 290 25.29 26.42 5.66
N LEU A 291 25.38 25.77 6.83
CA LEU A 291 24.53 24.61 7.17
C LEU A 291 23.05 25.00 7.34
N LEU A 292 22.75 26.16 7.91
CA LEU A 292 21.39 26.69 7.99
C LEU A 292 20.84 26.99 6.60
N THR A 293 21.65 27.58 5.72
CA THR A 293 21.28 27.81 4.31
C THR A 293 21.03 26.49 3.58
N PHE A 294 21.88 25.47 3.81
CA PHE A 294 21.67 24.13 3.28
C PHE A 294 20.39 23.51 3.83
N LYS A 295 20.14 23.60 5.14
CA LYS A 295 18.91 23.12 5.78
C LYS A 295 17.68 23.79 5.17
N GLY A 296 17.67 25.11 5.02
CA GLY A 296 16.56 25.86 4.44
C GLY A 296 16.33 25.56 2.97
N ARG A 297 17.39 25.27 2.20
CA ARG A 297 17.26 24.93 0.77
C ARG A 297 16.72 23.52 0.55
N PHE A 298 17.16 22.54 1.33
CA PHE A 298 16.75 21.15 1.14
C PHE A 298 15.51 20.77 1.95
N ASP A 299 15.24 21.48 3.04
CA ASP A 299 14.17 21.23 4.00
C ASP A 299 13.89 19.73 4.22
N PRO A 300 14.89 18.98 4.74
CA PRO A 300 14.77 17.54 4.86
C PRO A 300 13.63 17.14 5.80
N ASP A 301 13.25 18.01 6.75
CA ASP A 301 12.14 17.80 7.67
C ASP A 301 10.80 17.75 6.89
N ALA A 302 10.55 18.73 6.01
CA ALA A 302 9.36 18.74 5.16
C ALA A 302 9.32 17.55 4.19
N GLN A 303 10.48 17.13 3.65
CA GLN A 303 10.54 15.96 2.77
C GLN A 303 10.19 14.66 3.51
N VAL A 304 10.65 14.48 4.75
CA VAL A 304 10.28 13.31 5.58
C VAL A 304 8.76 13.28 5.79
N VAL A 305 8.18 14.43 6.15
CA VAL A 305 6.74 14.58 6.37
C VAL A 305 5.94 14.16 5.15
N GLU A 306 6.30 14.65 3.97
CA GLU A 306 5.62 14.34 2.71
C GLU A 306 5.76 12.86 2.33
N LEU A 307 6.96 12.28 2.48
CA LEU A 307 7.22 10.88 2.18
C LEU A 307 6.44 9.95 3.11
N ARG A 308 6.41 10.22 4.42
CA ARG A 308 5.63 9.45 5.40
C ARG A 308 4.13 9.62 5.20
N ALA A 309 3.68 10.84 4.89
CA ALA A 309 2.31 11.13 4.54
C ALA A 309 1.84 10.31 3.33
N SER A 310 2.63 10.32 2.26
CA SER A 310 2.32 9.59 1.02
C SER A 310 2.34 8.08 1.24
N ALA A 311 3.30 7.56 2.01
CA ALA A 311 3.32 6.17 2.42
C ALA A 311 2.05 5.78 3.19
N ALA A 312 1.66 6.56 4.20
CA ALA A 312 0.45 6.30 4.99
C ALA A 312 -0.84 6.34 4.13
N ARG A 313 -0.91 7.24 3.14
CA ARG A 313 -2.02 7.30 2.18
C ARG A 313 -2.08 6.06 1.29
N ILE A 314 -0.95 5.62 0.73
CA ILE A 314 -0.89 4.38 -0.07
C ILE A 314 -1.31 3.18 0.78
N GLU A 315 -0.81 3.08 2.01
CA GLU A 315 -1.17 2.02 2.94
C GLU A 315 -2.69 2.02 3.21
N THR A 316 -3.27 3.21 3.42
CA THR A 316 -4.72 3.40 3.58
C THR A 316 -5.51 2.91 2.36
N GLU A 317 -5.09 3.29 1.14
CA GLU A 317 -5.75 2.87 -0.09
C GLU A 317 -5.64 1.36 -0.32
N ILE A 318 -4.51 0.74 0.01
CA ILE A 318 -4.34 -0.72 -0.02
C ILE A 318 -5.39 -1.39 0.88
N TYR A 319 -5.55 -0.94 2.11
CA TYR A 319 -6.52 -1.55 3.02
C TYR A 319 -7.98 -1.30 2.61
N LYS A 320 -8.31 -0.09 2.12
CA LYS A 320 -9.65 0.19 1.56
C LYS A 320 -9.97 -0.72 0.38
N PHE A 321 -9.01 -0.91 -0.53
CA PHE A 321 -9.15 -1.78 -1.69
C PHE A 321 -9.34 -3.25 -1.27
N ARG A 322 -8.47 -3.76 -0.38
CA ARG A 322 -8.55 -5.16 0.11
C ARG A 322 -9.84 -5.43 0.87
N THR A 323 -10.35 -4.45 1.61
CA THR A 323 -11.61 -4.58 2.35
C THR A 323 -12.85 -4.29 1.50
N ARG A 324 -12.70 -3.81 0.26
CA ARG A 324 -13.77 -3.31 -0.61
C ARG A 324 -14.65 -2.28 0.11
N THR A 325 -14.03 -1.28 0.73
CA THR A 325 -14.72 -0.17 1.43
C THR A 325 -14.42 1.17 0.77
N GLY A 326 -15.22 2.19 1.10
CA GLY A 326 -15.08 3.54 0.53
C GLY A 326 -15.31 3.55 -0.98
N PRO A 327 -14.40 4.13 -1.79
CA PRO A 327 -14.57 4.25 -3.24
C PRO A 327 -14.54 2.91 -3.99
N TYR A 328 -14.12 1.84 -3.30
CA TYR A 328 -14.04 0.46 -3.83
C TYR A 328 -15.21 -0.42 -3.38
N GLY A 329 -16.14 0.14 -2.61
CA GLY A 329 -17.34 -0.55 -2.14
C GLY A 329 -18.36 -0.78 -3.26
N ARG A 330 -19.18 -1.81 -3.11
CA ARG A 330 -20.24 -2.15 -4.07
C ARG A 330 -21.23 -1.00 -4.27
N ASP A 331 -21.54 -0.27 -3.21
CA ASP A 331 -22.47 0.86 -3.26
C ASP A 331 -21.88 2.06 -4.02
N ALA A 332 -20.58 2.33 -3.88
CA ALA A 332 -19.88 3.39 -4.61
C ALA A 332 -19.77 3.09 -6.12
N LEU A 333 -19.66 1.82 -6.48
CA LEU A 333 -19.68 1.38 -7.87
C LEU A 333 -21.10 1.46 -8.44
N ALA A 334 -22.10 1.02 -7.68
CA ALA A 334 -23.51 1.10 -8.08
C ALA A 334 -24.01 2.55 -8.25
N SER A 335 -23.45 3.51 -7.51
CA SER A 335 -23.78 4.92 -7.67
C SER A 335 -23.13 5.57 -8.89
N ALA A 336 -21.93 5.14 -9.28
CA ALA A 336 -21.21 5.68 -10.43
C ALA A 336 -21.84 5.22 -11.76
N ASP A 337 -22.32 3.98 -11.78
CA ASP A 337 -22.99 3.40 -12.95
C ASP A 337 -24.31 4.13 -13.29
N ARG A 338 -24.97 4.73 -12.30
CA ARG A 338 -26.19 5.52 -12.53
C ARG A 338 -25.96 6.86 -13.23
N SER A 339 -24.73 7.38 -13.27
CA SER A 339 -24.43 8.65 -13.93
C SER A 339 -24.09 8.52 -15.42
N GLU A 340 -23.86 7.32 -15.95
CA GLU A 340 -23.45 7.09 -17.35
C GLU A 340 -24.20 5.92 -17.99
N VAL A 341 -25.53 5.83 -17.80
CA VAL A 341 -26.36 4.91 -18.60
C VAL A 341 -26.45 5.45 -20.03
N ALA A 342 -25.41 5.20 -20.81
CA ALA A 342 -25.56 5.11 -22.25
C ALA A 342 -26.36 3.83 -22.53
N GLU A 343 -27.59 3.99 -23.01
CA GLU A 343 -28.42 2.87 -23.47
C GLU A 343 -27.75 2.28 -24.71
N ASP A 344 -27.13 1.10 -24.58
CA ASP A 344 -26.82 0.26 -25.73
C ASP A 344 -28.15 -0.33 -26.27
N ASP A 345 -28.28 -0.38 -27.60
CA ASP A 345 -29.50 -0.66 -28.39
C ASP A 345 -30.17 -2.02 -28.08
N ASP A 346 -29.50 -2.87 -27.29
CA ASP A 346 -29.87 -4.27 -27.03
C ASP A 346 -30.48 -4.48 -25.63
N GLY A 347 -30.47 -3.47 -24.75
CA GLY A 347 -31.16 -3.50 -23.45
C GLY A 347 -30.59 -4.46 -22.39
N GLU A 348 -29.44 -5.11 -22.60
CA GLU A 348 -28.80 -5.97 -21.59
C GLU A 348 -27.70 -5.22 -20.81
N PRO A 349 -27.80 -5.13 -19.47
CA PRO A 349 -26.78 -4.48 -18.66
C PRO A 349 -25.52 -5.35 -18.55
N ILE A 350 -24.44 -4.94 -19.24
CA ILE A 350 -23.13 -5.59 -19.14
C ILE A 350 -22.49 -5.21 -17.78
N VAL A 351 -22.30 -6.21 -16.91
CA VAL A 351 -21.71 -6.04 -15.57
C VAL A 351 -20.20 -5.70 -15.65
N LYS A 352 -19.84 -4.41 -15.74
CA LYS A 352 -18.44 -3.91 -15.75
C LYS A 352 -17.84 -3.61 -14.37
N VAL A 353 -18.57 -3.93 -13.29
CA VAL A 353 -18.31 -3.50 -11.90
C VAL A 353 -16.89 -3.82 -11.37
N GLY A 354 -16.26 -4.90 -11.83
CA GLY A 354 -14.93 -5.31 -11.33
C GLY A 354 -13.74 -4.55 -11.90
N LEU A 355 -13.83 -4.07 -13.14
CA LEU A 355 -12.74 -3.35 -13.82
C LEU A 355 -12.59 -1.93 -13.25
N GLU A 356 -13.71 -1.32 -12.86
CA GLU A 356 -13.76 0.05 -12.37
C GLU A 356 -13.05 0.23 -11.01
N ALA A 357 -13.27 -0.66 -10.04
CA ALA A 357 -12.59 -0.57 -8.74
C ALA A 357 -11.07 -0.67 -8.85
N ARG A 358 -10.60 -1.51 -9.78
CA ARG A 358 -9.17 -1.71 -10.05
C ARG A 358 -8.54 -0.50 -10.70
N GLU A 359 -9.23 0.11 -11.65
CA GLU A 359 -8.79 1.32 -12.33
C GLU A 359 -8.77 2.51 -11.38
N ARG A 360 -9.81 2.68 -10.56
CA ARG A 360 -9.82 3.67 -9.46
C ARG A 360 -8.66 3.49 -8.51
N PHE A 361 -8.34 2.25 -8.12
CA PHE A 361 -7.19 1.98 -7.26
C PHE A 361 -5.88 2.39 -7.91
N ARG A 362 -5.68 2.01 -9.18
CA ARG A 362 -4.51 2.46 -9.96
C ARG A 362 -4.44 3.99 -9.98
N ASN A 363 -5.54 4.65 -10.30
CA ASN A 363 -5.61 6.10 -10.46
C ASN A 363 -5.31 6.84 -9.15
N HIS A 364 -5.83 6.38 -8.01
CA HIS A 364 -5.49 6.97 -6.70
C HIS A 364 -4.01 6.77 -6.36
N ILE A 365 -3.44 5.60 -6.64
CA ILE A 365 -2.02 5.32 -6.38
C ILE A 365 -1.12 6.20 -7.27
N THR A 366 -1.48 6.39 -8.55
CA THR A 366 -0.76 7.32 -9.45
C THR A 366 -0.95 8.77 -9.02
N GLU A 367 -2.14 9.17 -8.58
CA GLU A 367 -2.40 10.52 -8.08
C GLU A 367 -1.57 10.84 -6.84
N ILE A 368 -1.45 9.91 -5.88
CA ILE A 368 -0.58 10.10 -4.71
C ILE A 368 0.88 10.25 -5.16
N LYS A 369 1.33 9.45 -6.13
CA LYS A 369 2.70 9.53 -6.66
C LYS A 369 2.94 10.85 -7.40
N ASP A 370 2.00 11.29 -8.22
CA ASP A 370 2.11 12.52 -9.00
C ASP A 370 2.03 13.75 -8.07
N GLY A 371 1.19 13.69 -7.02
CA GLY A 371 1.16 14.68 -5.95
C GLY A 371 2.49 14.78 -5.22
N LEU A 372 3.14 13.63 -4.96
CA LEU A 372 4.48 13.59 -4.39
C LEU A 372 5.53 14.18 -5.33
N GLN A 373 5.47 13.91 -6.63
CA GLN A 373 6.40 14.50 -7.62
C GLN A 373 6.22 16.01 -7.79
N LYS A 374 4.99 16.52 -7.61
CA LYS A 374 4.70 17.95 -7.61
C LYS A 374 5.10 18.65 -6.30
N SER A 375 5.30 17.89 -5.23
CA SER A 375 5.69 18.43 -3.92
C SER A 375 7.17 18.84 -3.86
N ILE A 376 7.61 19.33 -2.70
CA ILE A 376 8.99 19.76 -2.40
C ILE A 376 10.00 18.60 -2.46
N VAL A 377 9.54 17.35 -2.59
CA VAL A 377 10.41 16.17 -2.65
C VAL A 377 11.25 16.20 -3.92
N THR A 378 12.53 16.51 -3.72
CA THR A 378 13.54 16.47 -4.78
C THR A 378 13.57 15.10 -5.48
N GLU A 379 13.73 15.09 -6.79
CA GLU A 379 13.81 13.86 -7.61
C GLU A 379 14.91 12.89 -7.11
N HIS A 380 15.96 13.43 -6.49
CA HIS A 380 17.06 12.67 -5.89
C HIS A 380 16.67 11.92 -4.62
N SER A 381 15.61 12.37 -3.94
CA SER A 381 15.04 11.75 -2.74
C SER A 381 13.98 10.72 -3.07
N MET A 382 13.48 10.71 -4.32
CA MET A 382 12.57 9.67 -4.78
C MET A 382 13.32 8.33 -4.81
N PRO A 383 12.77 7.31 -4.15
CA PRO A 383 13.41 6.01 -4.12
C PRO A 383 13.39 5.41 -5.53
N ARG A 384 14.57 5.01 -6.01
CA ARG A 384 14.64 4.21 -7.24
C ARG A 384 14.02 2.84 -6.95
N PRO A 385 13.20 2.29 -7.85
CA PRO A 385 12.66 0.95 -7.67
C PRO A 385 13.83 -0.04 -7.55
N VAL A 386 14.03 -0.58 -6.36
CA VAL A 386 15.08 -1.58 -6.10
C VAL A 386 14.55 -2.91 -6.60
N GLN A 387 14.91 -3.30 -7.82
CA GLN A 387 14.62 -4.63 -8.35
C GLN A 387 15.27 -5.69 -7.46
N GLY A 388 14.46 -6.56 -6.86
CA GLY A 388 14.94 -7.72 -6.09
C GLY A 388 15.32 -7.43 -4.63
N GLY A 389 14.99 -6.25 -4.10
CA GLY A 389 15.25 -5.91 -2.70
C GLY A 389 14.38 -6.70 -1.71
N ASP A 390 15.01 -7.15 -0.63
CA ASP A 390 14.48 -7.99 0.44
C ASP A 390 13.39 -7.32 1.32
N HIS A 391 12.64 -6.33 0.79
CA HIS A 391 11.65 -5.57 1.57
C HIS A 391 10.58 -6.48 2.19
N LYS A 392 10.26 -7.59 1.52
CA LYS A 392 9.35 -8.61 2.02
C LYS A 392 9.81 -9.21 3.36
N THR A 393 11.12 -9.32 3.62
CA THR A 393 11.63 -9.86 4.91
C THR A 393 11.47 -8.84 6.03
N LYS A 394 11.71 -7.54 5.78
CA LYS A 394 11.46 -6.47 6.76
C LYS A 394 9.98 -6.31 7.10
N LEU A 395 9.09 -6.30 6.09
CA LEU A 395 7.64 -6.28 6.29
C LEU A 395 7.17 -7.51 7.08
N LYS A 396 7.69 -8.70 6.74
CA LYS A 396 7.36 -9.94 7.44
C LYS A 396 7.86 -9.94 8.88
N SER A 397 9.03 -9.36 9.17
CA SER A 397 9.55 -9.29 10.54
C SER A 397 8.77 -8.29 11.41
N GLU A 398 8.42 -7.13 10.87
CA GLU A 398 7.55 -6.15 11.54
C GLU A 398 6.15 -6.73 11.79
N PHE A 399 5.59 -7.43 10.80
CA PHE A 399 4.31 -8.12 10.93
C PHE A 399 4.37 -9.23 11.99
N ASN A 400 5.40 -10.08 11.98
CA ASN A 400 5.56 -11.14 12.97
C ASN A 400 5.72 -10.57 14.39
N LEU A 401 6.46 -9.46 14.54
CA LEU A 401 6.59 -8.76 15.82
C LEU A 401 5.22 -8.21 16.28
N ALA A 402 4.48 -7.56 15.38
CA ALA A 402 3.14 -7.07 15.65
C ALA A 402 2.16 -8.19 16.02
N GLN A 403 2.22 -9.33 15.33
CA GLN A 403 1.37 -10.49 15.58
C GLN A 403 1.71 -11.15 16.92
N LYS A 404 3.00 -11.29 17.25
CA LYS A 404 3.46 -11.77 18.56
C LYS A 404 2.98 -10.87 19.69
N LEU A 405 2.95 -9.56 19.45
CA LEU A 405 2.41 -8.60 20.40
C LEU A 405 0.88 -8.67 20.46
N ALA A 406 0.17 -8.75 19.33
CA ALA A 406 -1.28 -8.87 19.27
C ALA A 406 -1.80 -10.15 19.95
N GLY A 407 -1.10 -11.28 19.79
CA GLY A 407 -1.40 -12.52 20.52
C GLY A 407 -1.33 -12.38 22.04
N ARG A 408 -0.55 -11.41 22.55
CA ARG A 408 -0.52 -11.07 23.99
C ARG A 408 -1.77 -10.30 24.44
N TYR A 409 -2.42 -9.55 23.55
CA TYR A 409 -3.60 -8.75 23.84
C TYR A 409 -4.93 -9.43 23.49
N MET A 410 -4.91 -10.48 22.66
CA MET A 410 -6.07 -11.35 22.36
C MET A 410 -5.76 -12.83 22.62
N PRO A 411 -5.51 -13.24 23.88
CA PRO A 411 -5.34 -14.64 24.23
C PRO A 411 -6.71 -15.35 24.16
N GLY A 412 -7.02 -15.97 23.02
CA GLY A 412 -8.27 -16.72 22.89
C GLY A 412 -8.67 -17.13 21.47
N HIS A 413 -8.01 -16.62 20.42
CA HIS A 413 -8.40 -16.91 19.03
C HIS A 413 -7.32 -17.51 18.14
N THR A 414 -6.10 -17.71 18.66
CA THR A 414 -5.16 -18.61 18.01
C THR A 414 -5.55 -20.03 18.42
N GLY A 415 -6.53 -20.60 17.73
CA GLY A 415 -6.78 -22.04 17.69
C GLY A 415 -5.58 -22.73 17.03
N VAL A 416 -4.42 -22.64 17.69
CA VAL A 416 -3.44 -23.70 17.60
C VAL A 416 -4.06 -24.77 18.47
N ASP A 417 -4.93 -25.55 17.83
CA ASP A 417 -5.35 -26.84 18.32
C ASP A 417 -4.05 -27.63 18.44
N ASN A 418 -3.42 -27.57 19.61
CA ASN A 418 -2.48 -28.59 20.02
C ASN A 418 -3.35 -29.82 20.25
N ASP A 419 -3.66 -30.51 19.15
CA ASP A 419 -4.22 -31.85 19.15
C ASP A 419 -3.14 -32.82 19.66
N GLU A 420 -2.78 -32.68 20.94
CA GLU A 420 -2.10 -33.71 21.72
C GLU A 420 -2.83 -33.84 23.07
N GLU A 421 -3.65 -34.89 23.13
CA GLU A 421 -4.16 -35.60 24.31
C GLU A 421 -5.07 -34.87 25.33
N GLY A 422 -6.36 -35.20 25.24
CA GLY A 422 -7.21 -35.47 26.42
C GLY A 422 -7.70 -34.25 27.21
N ALA A 423 -8.81 -33.64 26.78
CA ALA A 423 -9.51 -32.67 27.61
C ALA A 423 -10.30 -33.38 28.74
N PRO A 424 -10.07 -33.04 30.03
CA PRO A 424 -10.89 -33.54 31.13
C PRO A 424 -12.26 -32.84 31.16
N GLU A 425 -13.29 -33.62 31.48
CA GLU A 425 -14.67 -33.19 31.69
C GLU A 425 -14.74 -32.09 32.78
N VAL A 426 -15.11 -30.87 32.41
CA VAL A 426 -15.12 -29.71 33.32
C VAL A 426 -16.33 -29.78 34.25
N ASP A 427 -16.07 -29.87 35.56
CA ASP A 427 -17.06 -29.92 36.64
C ASP A 427 -17.98 -28.69 36.63
N MET A 428 -19.30 -28.94 36.59
CA MET A 428 -20.37 -27.94 36.55
C MET A 428 -20.32 -26.92 37.71
N LYS A 429 -19.58 -27.21 38.79
CA LYS A 429 -19.31 -26.25 39.87
C LYS A 429 -18.36 -25.13 39.45
N GLU A 430 -17.37 -25.41 38.60
CA GLU A 430 -16.48 -24.39 38.07
C GLU A 430 -17.20 -23.45 37.12
N ALA A 431 -18.10 -23.97 36.28
CA ALA A 431 -18.95 -23.16 35.41
C ALA A 431 -19.83 -22.16 36.19
N LYS A 432 -20.42 -22.59 37.32
CA LYS A 432 -21.22 -21.68 38.18
C LYS A 432 -20.35 -20.63 38.88
N LYS A 433 -19.12 -20.98 39.28
CA LYS A 433 -18.16 -20.03 39.85
C LYS A 433 -17.74 -18.98 38.81
N MET A 434 -17.50 -19.41 37.57
CA MET A 434 -17.17 -18.53 36.45
C MET A 434 -18.32 -17.58 36.11
N ALA A 435 -19.57 -18.04 36.11
CA ALA A 435 -20.74 -17.19 35.89
C ALA A 435 -20.89 -16.09 36.97
N LYS A 436 -20.62 -16.42 38.25
CA LYS A 436 -20.66 -15.46 39.35
C LYS A 436 -19.55 -14.42 39.26
N GLU A 437 -18.35 -14.81 38.83
CA GLU A 437 -17.24 -13.87 38.60
C GLU A 437 -17.46 -12.97 37.37
N ALA A 438 -18.10 -13.48 36.32
CA ALA A 438 -18.49 -12.69 35.14
C ALA A 438 -19.52 -11.60 35.48
N ALA A 439 -20.52 -11.92 36.30
CA ALA A 439 -21.50 -10.94 36.78
C ALA A 439 -20.83 -9.82 37.61
N LYS A 440 -19.83 -10.17 38.44
CA LYS A 440 -19.07 -9.18 39.22
C LYS A 440 -18.19 -8.29 38.32
N ALA A 441 -17.65 -8.82 37.23
CA ALA A 441 -16.87 -8.06 36.26
C ALA A 441 -17.74 -7.06 35.45
N GLN A 442 -18.98 -7.42 35.11
CA GLN A 442 -19.92 -6.49 34.46
C GLN A 442 -20.28 -5.30 35.36
N ILE A 443 -20.50 -5.53 36.66
CA ILE A 443 -20.78 -4.45 37.61
C ILE A 443 -19.57 -3.51 37.75
N ALA A 444 -18.35 -4.07 37.78
CA ALA A 444 -17.12 -3.26 37.82
C ALA A 444 -16.89 -2.45 36.53
N ALA A 445 -17.26 -2.99 35.37
CA ALA A 445 -17.19 -2.28 34.09
C ALA A 445 -18.19 -1.10 34.03
N GLN A 446 -19.39 -1.26 34.61
CA GLN A 446 -20.35 -0.16 34.77
C GLN A 446 -19.83 0.94 35.72
N ALA A 447 -19.12 0.58 36.80
CA ALA A 447 -18.48 1.55 37.69
C ALA A 447 -17.32 2.31 36.99
N ALA A 448 -16.54 1.62 36.14
CA ALA A 448 -15.48 2.26 35.35
C ALA A 448 -16.02 3.30 34.35
N MET A 449 -17.19 3.06 33.74
CA MET A 449 -17.85 4.04 32.86
C MET A 449 -18.34 5.30 33.59
N ARG A 450 -18.47 5.26 34.93
CA ARG A 450 -18.81 6.43 35.75
C ARG A 450 -17.58 7.24 36.20
N GLY A 451 -16.37 6.86 35.79
CA GLY A 451 -15.15 7.61 36.10
C GLY A 451 -14.60 7.40 37.52
N GLU A 452 -15.08 6.40 38.26
CA GLU A 452 -14.71 6.17 39.67
C GLU A 452 -13.41 5.39 39.86
N LEU A 453 -12.73 4.95 38.78
CA LEU A 453 -11.56 4.09 38.86
C LEU A 453 -10.31 4.71 38.23
N PRO A 454 -9.14 4.65 38.90
CA PRO A 454 -7.89 5.13 38.35
C PRO A 454 -7.48 4.31 37.11
N PRO A 455 -6.91 4.95 36.07
CA PRO A 455 -6.68 4.37 34.75
C PRO A 455 -5.82 3.09 34.76
N GLY A 456 -4.94 2.92 35.75
CA GLY A 456 -4.15 1.69 35.91
C GLY A 456 -4.97 0.44 36.24
N LYS A 457 -6.09 0.57 36.97
CA LYS A 457 -6.95 -0.58 37.34
C LYS A 457 -7.84 -1.05 36.18
N ILE A 458 -8.22 -0.12 35.30
CA ILE A 458 -9.01 -0.41 34.10
C ILE A 458 -8.23 -1.37 33.19
N MET A 459 -6.93 -1.11 32.99
CA MET A 459 -6.06 -1.98 32.19
C MET A 459 -5.92 -3.40 32.77
N THR A 460 -5.81 -3.55 34.09
CA THR A 460 -5.77 -4.88 34.72
C THR A 460 -7.10 -5.63 34.64
N MET A 461 -8.25 -4.93 34.72
CA MET A 461 -9.57 -5.55 34.57
C MET A 461 -9.87 -5.93 33.13
N VAL A 462 -9.52 -5.07 32.17
CA VAL A 462 -9.66 -5.35 30.73
C VAL A 462 -8.81 -6.56 30.34
N ASN A 463 -7.56 -6.65 30.82
CA ASN A 463 -6.73 -7.85 30.63
C ASN A 463 -7.31 -9.11 31.31
N GLY A 464 -8.04 -8.97 32.42
CA GLY A 464 -8.70 -10.07 33.12
C GLY A 464 -9.96 -10.58 32.41
N ILE A 465 -10.75 -9.67 31.82
CA ILE A 465 -11.96 -9.99 31.05
C ILE A 465 -11.58 -10.58 29.68
N LEU A 466 -10.54 -10.05 29.03
CA LEU A 466 -10.04 -10.57 27.74
C LEU A 466 -9.38 -11.96 27.86
N LYS A 467 -8.89 -12.35 29.04
CA LYS A 467 -8.38 -13.71 29.30
C LYS A 467 -9.47 -14.76 29.57
N ARG A 468 -10.75 -14.38 29.69
CA ARG A 468 -11.80 -15.28 30.24
C ARG A 468 -13.10 -15.44 29.42
N GLY A 469 -13.21 -14.88 28.22
CA GLY A 469 -14.23 -15.30 27.23
C GLY A 469 -13.53 -16.11 26.14
N THR A 470 -14.00 -17.26 25.64
CA THR A 470 -15.36 -17.82 25.53
C THR A 470 -15.24 -19.35 25.37
N ALA A 471 -15.79 -20.13 26.30
CA ALA A 471 -16.15 -21.53 26.06
C ALA A 471 -17.66 -21.56 25.79
N VAL A 472 -18.05 -21.31 24.54
CA VAL A 472 -19.41 -21.60 24.05
C VAL A 472 -19.32 -22.91 23.29
N ALA A 473 -19.99 -23.94 23.82
CA ALA A 473 -20.04 -25.26 23.20
C ALA A 473 -20.63 -25.14 21.78
N PRO A 474 -19.98 -25.73 20.75
CA PRO A 474 -20.51 -25.68 19.39
C PRO A 474 -21.71 -26.60 19.28
N THR A 475 -22.85 -26.04 18.91
CA THR A 475 -24.02 -26.80 18.46
C THR A 475 -23.66 -27.48 17.15
N ALA A 476 -23.71 -28.80 17.12
CA ALA A 476 -23.42 -29.62 15.95
C ALA A 476 -24.39 -29.34 14.80
N THR A 477 -24.01 -28.45 13.88
CA THR A 477 -24.62 -28.36 12.56
C THR A 477 -23.88 -29.29 11.61
N ARG A 478 -24.61 -30.36 11.27
CA ARG A 478 -24.58 -31.22 10.09
C ARG A 478 -23.51 -30.90 9.03
N ALA A 479 -22.66 -31.90 8.81
CA ALA A 479 -21.67 -32.00 7.77
C ALA A 479 -22.26 -31.80 6.36
N ASP A 480 -21.82 -30.74 5.69
CA ASP A 480 -21.62 -30.74 4.25
C ASP A 480 -20.13 -30.45 4.03
N ASN A 481 -19.47 -31.39 3.36
CA ASN A 481 -18.05 -31.37 3.02
C ASN A 481 -17.84 -30.43 1.82
N ASP A 482 -17.60 -29.16 2.08
CA ASP A 482 -16.87 -28.33 1.13
C ASP A 482 -15.54 -27.93 1.79
N ASP A 483 -14.48 -28.01 1.00
CA ASP A 483 -13.09 -27.78 1.36
C ASP A 483 -12.85 -26.35 1.89
N ASP A 484 -13.30 -26.08 3.11
CA ASP A 484 -12.98 -24.90 3.88
C ASP A 484 -11.47 -24.92 4.12
N GLU A 485 -10.75 -24.30 3.19
CA GLU A 485 -9.41 -23.75 3.35
C GLU A 485 -9.30 -23.23 4.79
N LYS A 486 -8.68 -24.04 5.66
CA LYS A 486 -8.15 -23.61 6.95
C LYS A 486 -7.12 -22.53 6.62
N GLY A 487 -7.61 -21.31 6.43
CA GLY A 487 -6.83 -20.15 6.05
C GLY A 487 -5.69 -20.06 7.05
N SER A 488 -4.47 -20.28 6.57
CA SER A 488 -3.27 -20.12 7.37
C SER A 488 -3.40 -18.79 8.09
N GLY A 489 -3.33 -18.77 9.42
CA GLY A 489 -3.60 -17.57 10.23
C GLY A 489 -2.66 -16.36 9.99
N SER A 490 -1.87 -16.40 8.92
CA SER A 490 -1.04 -15.35 8.36
C SER A 490 -1.75 -14.61 7.23
N ASP A 491 -1.83 -13.29 7.34
CA ASP A 491 -2.28 -12.43 6.25
C ASP A 491 -1.34 -12.56 5.04
N SER A 492 -1.88 -12.91 3.87
CA SER A 492 -1.11 -12.96 2.63
C SER A 492 -0.67 -11.58 2.15
N GLY A 493 -1.36 -10.51 2.59
CA GLY A 493 -1.09 -9.14 2.18
C GLY A 493 -1.70 -8.73 0.84
N PHE A 494 -2.18 -9.71 0.06
CA PHE A 494 -2.65 -9.53 -1.33
C PHE A 494 -4.09 -9.98 -1.56
N GLY A 495 -4.62 -10.85 -0.69
CA GLY A 495 -6.00 -11.33 -0.80
C GLY A 495 -7.04 -10.31 -0.30
N PRO A 496 -8.31 -10.48 -0.69
CA PRO A 496 -9.43 -9.77 -0.08
C PRO A 496 -9.43 -10.00 1.43
N MET A 497 -9.80 -8.98 2.20
CA MET A 497 -9.71 -8.97 3.66
C MET A 497 -11.11 -8.85 4.29
N SER A 498 -11.42 -9.78 5.19
CA SER A 498 -12.62 -9.71 6.03
C SER A 498 -12.51 -8.55 7.03
N ALA A 499 -13.62 -8.14 7.64
CA ALA A 499 -13.59 -7.06 8.62
C ALA A 499 -12.86 -7.47 9.90
N GLU A 500 -13.01 -8.73 10.30
CA GLU A 500 -12.34 -9.36 11.42
C GLU A 500 -10.82 -9.44 11.21
N ASP A 501 -10.40 -9.86 10.01
CA ASP A 501 -8.99 -9.88 9.63
C ASP A 501 -8.39 -8.48 9.61
N TYR A 502 -9.16 -7.48 9.15
CA TYR A 502 -8.73 -6.09 9.20
C TYR A 502 -8.47 -5.63 10.65
N VAL A 503 -9.38 -5.89 11.60
CA VAL A 503 -9.13 -5.55 13.01
C VAL A 503 -7.86 -6.25 13.52
N LYS A 504 -7.73 -7.55 13.21
CA LYS A 504 -6.63 -8.40 13.68
C LYS A 504 -5.27 -7.96 13.13
N PHE A 505 -5.17 -7.69 11.83
CA PHE A 505 -3.91 -7.44 11.14
C PHE A 505 -3.57 -5.95 11.00
N ARG A 506 -4.55 -5.06 11.12
CA ARG A 506 -4.34 -3.60 10.97
C ARG A 506 -4.59 -2.84 12.27
N THR A 507 -5.81 -2.87 12.79
CA THR A 507 -6.22 -2.00 13.90
C THR A 507 -5.46 -2.31 15.19
N LEU A 508 -5.34 -3.59 15.55
CA LEU A 508 -4.68 -4.01 16.79
C LEU A 508 -3.17 -3.78 16.77
N PRO A 509 -2.42 -4.17 15.72
CA PRO A 509 -1.00 -3.80 15.60
C PRO A 509 -0.73 -2.31 15.77
N LYS A 510 -1.55 -1.44 15.15
CA LYS A 510 -1.37 0.01 15.29
C LYS A 510 -1.71 0.51 16.69
N LEU A 511 -2.78 -0.02 17.30
CA LEU A 511 -3.11 0.28 18.69
C LEU A 511 -1.96 -0.10 19.64
N VAL A 512 -1.40 -1.30 19.49
CA VAL A 512 -0.29 -1.78 20.31
C VAL A 512 0.99 -1.00 20.03
N GLY A 513 1.26 -0.67 18.77
CA GLY A 513 2.38 0.18 18.38
C GLY A 513 2.31 1.54 19.09
N PHE A 514 1.16 2.20 19.04
CA PHE A 514 0.97 3.50 19.70
C PHE A 514 0.96 3.40 21.23
N SER A 515 0.43 2.33 21.81
CA SER A 515 0.46 2.12 23.27
C SER A 515 1.87 1.89 23.80
N GLN A 516 2.78 1.34 22.97
CA GLN A 516 4.20 1.16 23.33
C GLN A 516 5.06 2.39 23.08
N THR A 517 4.76 3.20 22.06
CA THR A 517 5.54 4.41 21.76
C THR A 517 5.23 5.54 22.74
N SER A 518 3.97 5.67 23.18
CA SER A 518 3.55 6.69 24.16
C SER A 518 4.44 6.75 25.43
N PRO A 519 4.68 5.64 26.18
CA PRO A 519 5.52 5.71 27.37
C PRO A 519 6.99 6.00 27.07
N LYS A 520 7.50 5.63 25.89
CA LYS A 520 8.87 5.97 25.47
C LYS A 520 9.00 7.47 25.22
N GLN A 521 8.03 8.06 24.53
CA GLN A 521 7.97 9.51 24.30
C GLN A 521 7.80 10.27 25.62
N ALA A 522 6.95 9.80 26.52
CA ALA A 522 6.78 10.40 27.85
C ALA A 522 8.09 10.36 28.67
N ARG A 523 8.83 9.25 28.64
CA ARG A 523 10.14 9.15 29.30
C ARG A 523 11.17 10.08 28.68
N GLN A 524 11.23 10.17 27.35
CA GLN A 524 12.14 11.09 26.66
C GLN A 524 11.85 12.54 27.04
N LEU A 525 10.57 12.93 27.02
CA LEU A 525 10.15 14.26 27.43
C LEU A 525 10.53 14.55 28.89
N ALA A 526 10.26 13.60 29.81
CA ALA A 526 10.63 13.75 31.21
C ALA A 526 12.14 13.90 31.41
N ILE A 527 12.96 13.17 30.64
CA ILE A 527 14.43 13.29 30.69
C ILE A 527 14.86 14.70 30.24
N PHE A 528 14.27 15.24 29.16
CA PHE A 528 14.59 16.59 28.69
C PHE A 528 14.17 17.67 29.72
N GLU A 529 12.97 17.56 30.29
CA GLU A 529 12.48 18.51 31.29
C GLU A 529 13.30 18.47 32.59
N ILE A 530 13.62 17.26 33.10
CA ILE A 530 14.47 17.10 34.28
C ILE A 530 15.89 17.63 33.99
N GLY A 531 16.43 17.34 32.81
CA GLY A 531 17.74 17.84 32.38
C GLY A 531 17.79 19.37 32.33
N ALA A 532 16.76 20.00 31.76
CA ALA A 532 16.65 21.46 31.70
C ALA A 532 16.55 22.09 33.11
N ILE A 533 15.69 21.57 33.98
CA ILE A 533 15.55 22.04 35.37
C ILE A 533 16.88 21.85 36.15
N GLY A 534 17.55 20.72 35.94
CA GLY A 534 18.86 20.44 36.54
C GLY A 534 19.90 21.47 36.13
N LEU A 535 20.01 21.78 34.83
CA LEU A 535 20.93 22.79 34.31
C LEU A 535 20.61 24.19 34.84
N SER A 536 19.34 24.58 34.91
CA SER A 536 18.93 25.86 35.52
C SER A 536 19.30 25.93 37.01
N THR A 537 19.09 24.85 37.76
CA THR A 537 19.43 24.79 39.19
C THR A 537 20.94 24.87 39.40
N CYS A 538 21.73 24.15 38.59
CA CYS A 538 23.19 24.23 38.63
C CYS A 538 23.70 25.65 38.31
N SER A 539 23.09 26.32 37.34
CA SER A 539 23.39 27.71 37.01
C SER A 539 23.15 28.65 38.20
N SER A 540 21.99 28.55 38.85
CA SER A 540 21.68 29.35 40.06
C SER A 540 22.61 29.03 41.24
N LEU A 541 22.95 27.76 41.44
CA LEU A 541 23.83 27.32 42.52
C LEU A 541 25.26 27.86 42.34
N LEU A 542 25.78 27.87 41.11
CA LEU A 542 27.08 28.45 40.81
C LEU A 542 27.10 29.97 40.99
N GLY A 543 26.00 30.65 40.65
CA GLY A 543 25.80 32.05 40.99
C GLY A 543 25.86 32.31 42.50
N ALA A 544 25.28 31.42 43.31
CA ALA A 544 25.30 31.54 44.78
C ALA A 544 26.68 31.29 45.41
N PHE A 545 27.56 30.54 44.74
CA PHE A 545 28.94 30.30 45.20
C PHE A 545 29.94 31.36 44.70
N ASP A 546 29.46 32.48 44.15
CA ASP A 546 30.27 33.51 43.48
C ASP A 546 31.15 32.94 42.35
N LYS A 547 30.81 31.76 41.81
CA LYS A 547 31.46 31.15 40.65
C LYS A 547 30.67 31.48 39.40
N VAL A 548 30.67 32.76 39.03
CA VAL A 548 29.90 33.30 37.90
C VAL A 548 30.46 32.85 36.55
N GLN A 549 31.76 32.55 36.47
CA GLN A 549 32.47 32.23 35.22
C GLN A 549 31.89 31.02 34.42
N PRO A 550 31.54 29.86 35.03
CA PRO A 550 30.94 28.73 34.30
C PRO A 550 29.45 28.90 33.94
N VAL A 551 28.76 29.90 34.50
CA VAL A 551 27.30 30.06 34.35
C VAL A 551 26.87 30.16 32.87
N PRO A 552 27.52 30.96 32.00
CA PRO A 552 27.12 31.06 30.59
C PRO A 552 27.20 29.73 29.84
N LEU A 553 28.17 28.88 30.15
CA LEU A 553 28.33 27.57 29.51
C LEU A 553 27.15 26.64 29.86
N ILE A 554 26.73 26.62 31.12
CA ILE A 554 25.60 25.79 31.58
C ILE A 554 24.29 26.28 30.97
N VAL A 555 24.08 27.60 30.95
CA VAL A 555 22.90 28.22 30.31
C VAL A 555 22.85 27.87 28.82
N GLN A 556 24.01 27.80 28.17
CA GLN A 556 24.11 27.42 26.78
C GLN A 556 23.74 25.94 26.55
N ILE A 557 24.26 25.02 27.36
CA ILE A 557 23.87 23.60 27.29
C ILE A 557 22.35 23.47 27.47
N GLY A 558 21.78 24.23 28.41
CA GLY A 558 20.33 24.29 28.62
C GLY A 558 19.57 24.77 27.37
N SER A 559 20.05 25.83 26.73
CA SER A 559 19.49 26.35 25.48
C SER A 559 19.57 25.34 24.33
N THR A 560 20.70 24.64 24.18
CA THR A 560 20.88 23.59 23.16
C THR A 560 19.94 22.42 23.40
N LEU A 561 19.76 22.00 24.65
CA LEU A 561 18.85 20.92 25.03
C LEU A 561 17.39 21.30 24.74
N ALA A 562 17.00 22.53 25.08
CA ALA A 562 15.67 23.06 24.78
C ALA A 562 15.41 23.16 23.27
N ALA A 563 16.40 23.61 22.50
CA ALA A 563 16.31 23.66 21.04
C ALA A 563 16.15 22.25 20.42
N TRP A 564 16.79 21.23 21.01
CA TRP A 564 16.64 19.85 20.58
C TRP A 564 15.25 19.27 20.89
N ASP A 565 14.70 19.54 22.08
CA ASP A 565 13.33 19.12 22.43
C ASP A 565 12.29 19.81 21.53
N ALA A 566 12.45 21.12 21.31
CA ALA A 566 11.61 21.89 20.40
C ALA A 566 11.65 21.33 18.96
N TYR A 567 12.84 20.94 18.47
CA TYR A 567 13.01 20.31 17.16
C TYR A 567 12.27 18.97 17.06
N ARG A 568 12.35 18.10 18.07
CA ARG A 568 11.68 16.79 18.06
C ARG A 568 10.17 16.86 18.27
N GLN A 569 9.63 17.98 18.76
CA GLN A 569 8.22 18.19 19.04
C GLN A 569 7.56 17.04 19.83
N THR A 570 8.31 16.50 20.81
CA THR A 570 7.93 15.29 21.58
C THR A 570 6.57 15.43 22.26
N LYS A 571 6.25 16.64 22.75
CA LYS A 571 4.96 16.99 23.38
C LYS A 571 3.78 16.81 22.43
N VAL A 572 3.92 17.28 21.18
CA VAL A 572 2.86 17.16 20.15
C VAL A 572 2.68 15.70 19.78
N ALA A 573 3.79 14.99 19.54
CA ALA A 573 3.75 13.56 19.22
C ALA A 573 3.08 12.73 20.32
N LEU A 574 3.39 12.99 21.60
CA LEU A 574 2.78 12.30 22.75
C LEU A 574 1.27 12.57 22.84
N LYS A 575 0.83 13.80 22.61
CA LYS A 575 -0.60 14.16 22.63
C LYS A 575 -1.36 13.44 21.50
N LEU A 576 -0.78 13.38 20.31
CA LEU A 576 -1.38 12.72 19.15
C LEU A 576 -1.44 11.20 19.34
N THR A 577 -0.37 10.56 19.82
CA THR A 577 -0.35 9.11 20.08
C THR A 577 -1.35 8.73 21.17
N ASN A 578 -1.44 9.47 22.27
CA ASN A 578 -2.45 9.22 23.32
C ASN A 578 -3.89 9.39 22.81
N SER A 579 -4.13 10.41 21.99
CA SER A 579 -5.43 10.62 21.35
C SER A 579 -5.78 9.47 20.40
N ALA A 580 -4.81 8.99 19.63
CA ALA A 580 -4.97 7.87 18.71
C ALA A 580 -5.27 6.56 19.45
N VAL A 581 -4.51 6.25 20.52
CA VAL A 581 -4.76 5.08 21.38
C VAL A 581 -6.20 5.11 21.89
N GLY A 582 -6.63 6.21 22.51
CA GLY A 582 -7.99 6.31 23.05
C GLY A 582 -9.09 6.19 21.98
N LYS A 583 -8.85 6.68 20.75
CA LYS A 583 -9.81 6.53 19.64
C LYS A 583 -9.86 5.09 19.11
N LEU A 584 -8.71 4.44 18.95
CA LEU A 584 -8.64 3.05 18.49
C LEU A 584 -9.20 2.08 19.53
N GLU A 585 -8.95 2.29 20.83
CA GLU A 585 -9.54 1.48 21.90
C GLU A 585 -11.08 1.56 21.88
N ARG A 586 -11.64 2.77 21.79
CA ARG A 586 -13.09 2.96 21.65
C ARG A 586 -13.65 2.29 20.40
N LEU A 587 -12.91 2.35 19.29
CA LEU A 587 -13.31 1.70 18.04
C LEU A 587 -13.31 0.18 18.16
N VAL A 588 -12.30 -0.41 18.80
CA VAL A 588 -12.22 -1.86 19.05
C VAL A 588 -13.36 -2.32 19.96
N ILE A 589 -13.64 -1.60 21.05
CA ILE A 589 -14.77 -1.90 21.94
C ILE A 589 -16.11 -1.82 21.18
N TRP A 590 -16.30 -0.75 20.40
CA TRP A 590 -17.47 -0.60 19.55
C TRP A 590 -17.62 -1.78 18.58
N TRP A 591 -16.56 -2.17 17.88
CA TRP A 591 -16.56 -3.31 16.97
C TRP A 591 -16.91 -4.61 17.68
N GLN A 592 -16.35 -4.85 18.86
CA GLN A 592 -16.64 -6.04 19.67
C GLN A 592 -18.08 -6.08 20.17
N SER A 593 -18.70 -4.92 20.42
CA SER A 593 -20.10 -4.83 20.87
C SER A 593 -21.13 -5.15 19.79
N LEU A 594 -20.75 -5.11 18.50
CA LEU A 594 -21.62 -5.46 17.39
C LEU A 594 -21.90 -6.97 17.35
N SER A 595 -23.15 -7.33 17.08
CA SER A 595 -23.54 -8.71 16.78
C SER A 595 -22.88 -9.21 15.49
N MET A 596 -22.78 -10.53 15.31
CA MET A 596 -22.23 -11.11 14.07
C MET A 596 -23.00 -10.68 12.81
N ILE A 597 -24.30 -10.43 12.93
CA ILE A 597 -25.13 -9.93 11.80
C ILE A 597 -24.75 -8.48 11.47
N GLU A 598 -24.52 -7.63 12.49
CA GLU A 598 -24.12 -6.24 12.28
C GLU A 598 -22.69 -6.12 11.73
N LYS A 599 -21.76 -6.97 12.18
CA LYS A 599 -20.38 -7.01 11.67
C LYS A 599 -20.30 -7.34 10.17
N ARG A 600 -21.27 -8.11 9.66
CA ARG A 600 -21.37 -8.43 8.23
C ARG A 600 -21.90 -7.28 7.38
N ARG A 601 -22.45 -6.21 7.97
CA ARG A 601 -23.00 -5.11 7.18
C ARG A 601 -21.86 -4.22 6.61
N PRO A 602 -21.93 -3.83 5.33
CA PRO A 602 -20.87 -3.07 4.67
C PRO A 602 -20.68 -1.66 5.26
N ASP A 603 -21.75 -1.03 5.76
CA ASP A 603 -21.71 0.29 6.41
C ASP A 603 -20.85 0.26 7.70
N LYS A 604 -20.97 -0.81 8.48
CA LYS A 604 -20.18 -1.00 9.70
C LYS A 604 -18.72 -1.27 9.38
N LYS A 605 -18.46 -2.07 8.35
CA LYS A 605 -17.10 -2.32 7.84
C LYS A 605 -16.44 -1.03 7.34
N GLU A 606 -17.15 -0.21 6.57
CA GLU A 606 -16.64 1.07 6.10
C GLU A 606 -16.32 2.02 7.25
N LYS A 607 -17.22 2.15 8.23
CA LYS A 607 -16.97 2.96 9.42
C LYS A 607 -15.72 2.50 10.18
N LEU A 608 -15.53 1.19 10.33
CA LEU A 608 -14.36 0.62 10.98
C LEU A 608 -13.06 1.00 10.25
N VAL A 609 -13.01 0.78 8.94
CA VAL A 609 -11.81 1.08 8.12
C VAL A 609 -11.54 2.58 8.09
N ARG A 610 -12.57 3.39 7.82
CA ARG A 610 -12.46 4.84 7.76
C ARG A 610 -11.94 5.44 9.06
N VAL A 611 -12.56 5.10 10.20
CA VAL A 611 -12.13 5.66 11.50
C VAL A 611 -10.72 5.16 11.86
N THR A 612 -10.36 3.92 11.53
CA THR A 612 -9.01 3.40 11.78
C THR A 612 -7.98 4.18 10.98
N GLU A 613 -8.16 4.30 9.66
CA GLU A 613 -7.18 4.96 8.79
C GLU A 613 -7.12 6.48 9.03
N ASP A 614 -8.25 7.12 9.37
CA ASP A 614 -8.28 8.53 9.79
C ASP A 614 -7.46 8.74 11.08
N VAL A 615 -7.60 7.85 12.06
CA VAL A 615 -6.86 7.93 13.32
C VAL A 615 -5.37 7.63 13.13
N VAL A 616 -5.04 6.62 12.32
CA VAL A 616 -3.64 6.27 12.02
C VAL A 616 -2.96 7.41 11.26
N SER A 617 -3.63 8.00 10.28
CA SER A 617 -3.10 9.16 9.52
C SER A 617 -2.94 10.39 10.42
N ALA A 618 -3.89 10.66 11.32
CA ALA A 618 -3.80 11.77 12.27
C ALA A 618 -2.76 11.56 13.38
N ALA A 619 -2.38 10.32 13.67
CA ALA A 619 -1.39 9.98 14.69
C ALA A 619 0.05 10.24 14.23
N VAL A 620 0.29 10.36 12.92
CA VAL A 620 1.60 10.71 12.36
C VAL A 620 1.84 12.19 12.68
N PRO A 621 2.78 12.53 13.59
CA PRO A 621 2.95 13.90 14.08
C PRO A 621 3.25 14.89 12.95
N GLU A 622 4.02 14.42 11.98
CA GLU A 622 4.39 15.12 10.75
C GLU A 622 3.15 15.54 9.93
N LEU A 623 2.15 14.67 9.79
CA LEU A 623 0.90 14.98 9.11
C LEU A 623 0.04 15.99 9.87
N ALA A 624 0.06 15.93 11.20
CA ALA A 624 -0.70 16.84 12.04
C ALA A 624 -0.15 18.27 11.98
N ILE A 625 1.18 18.43 11.93
CA ILE A 625 1.83 19.74 11.81
C ILE A 625 1.45 20.37 10.46
N ARG A 626 1.56 19.61 9.36
CA ARG A 626 1.19 20.13 8.04
C ARG A 626 -0.27 20.55 7.98
N LYS A 627 -1.18 19.71 8.49
CA LYS A 627 -2.61 20.06 8.51
C LYS A 627 -2.90 21.33 9.32
N GLN A 628 -2.14 21.60 10.39
CA GLN A 628 -2.25 22.85 11.13
C GLN A 628 -1.74 24.05 10.34
N MET A 629 -0.67 23.90 9.56
CA MET A 629 -0.16 24.96 8.69
C MET A 629 -1.13 25.25 7.55
N ASP A 630 -1.62 24.21 6.86
CA ASP A 630 -2.61 24.35 5.77
C ASP A 630 -3.92 25.00 6.26
N SER A 631 -4.39 24.63 7.47
CA SER A 631 -5.60 25.23 8.05
C SER A 631 -5.45 26.70 8.38
N ARG A 632 -4.22 27.14 8.67
CA ARG A 632 -3.94 28.53 9.03
C ARG A 632 -3.85 29.40 7.78
N GLU A 633 -3.27 28.88 6.70
CA GLU A 633 -3.17 29.58 5.42
C GLU A 633 -4.54 29.83 4.78
N GLY A 634 -5.47 28.87 4.90
CA GLY A 634 -6.85 29.03 4.40
C GLY A 634 -7.72 30.03 5.18
N ASP A 635 -7.32 30.41 6.40
CA ASP A 635 -8.03 31.44 7.19
C ASP A 635 -7.51 32.85 6.87
N ASP A 636 -6.27 33.01 6.40
CA ASP A 636 -5.70 34.31 6.00
C ASP A 636 -6.15 34.75 4.59
N GLU A 637 -6.65 33.82 3.76
CA GLU A 637 -7.25 34.12 2.44
C GLU A 637 -8.74 34.53 2.50
N ARG A 638 -9.38 34.47 3.69
CA ARG A 638 -10.78 34.87 3.90
C ARG A 638 -10.89 36.20 4.63
#